data_AF-A0A534E1Q5-F1
#
_entry.id   AF-A0A534E1Q5-F1
#
_cell.length_a   1.000
_cell.length_b   1.000
_cell.length_c   1.000
_cell.angle_alpha   90.00
_cell.angle_beta   90.00
_cell.angle_gamma   90.00
#
_symmetry.space_group_name_H-M   'P 1'
#
loop_
_entity.id
_entity.type
_entity.pdbx_description
1 polymer ?
#
loop_
_entity_poly.entity_id
_entity_poly.type
_entity_poly.pdbx_seq_one_letter_code
_entity_poly.pdbx_strand_id
1 'polypeptide(L)'
;MPAVRIKDQWREQRLFDQRSLVCAAIMGLGVLGLIVRLFVLQVARHEYYSDLSQGNRVRNEPIPAARGLILDRNGEVIAGNQPAYQLEMVPEEVADLEDTLARLVQLELVRSEDVGELERTVESSRSFDSVPIRLRMSDEDVARFAVRRFEFQGLDIKTRQTRWYPNGELAVHALGYVGAISEQDLKHIDRAAYAGTALIGKLGVESAFERELHGTNGYREVLVNAQGRSVERQGAFVPNLRTRPPAAGDDLLLAIDLKVQRTAEAALAGHRGAVVALDPNNGDVLALVSLPGFDPTLFGRGITATEFGALQADIDRPLFNRALRGTYPPGSTVKPVIALAALTYHVVDPQAHRYCAGAFHLPRSAHVFREYHNEHHGSVDLDDAIARSCDVYFYGLADVLAARGSGVVPGRDGELRHRPGLSQRDAAAARPLREHHRHPRQDLEAAARRRLPRSTHRPDSQGAATVRRRSDRCRTRGLAARGARHDRRDDARHRRGHRLPRPLHVWRQDRHRAGVHGRAEREVQREQDKRAAARSLLVHRVCARGRAAHRARGAAGEWRRGRERRSSDRPQGARRVPPGRGRQAQAAAADEAPAADGAPALMYEDLASGSRARRTLTGAAHVLFALQLDGPLVAGLGLIAAFGLVVLYSASGQSVATVVRTALRLLLGTVALVLLARVNPNFLRRATPWLYVAGCVLLLIVAAIGHVGMGAQRWLNLGLFRFQPSELMKLAVPMTCAWYLHDRPLPPSWRSLAMLTVLILMPVGLVAIQPDLGTAALIAVAGMLVIVLAGLRVRVMVALVVLGALAAWFGWSFMHDYQKKRVLTFLDPQTDPLGAGYHIIQSQIAIGSGGVFGKGWMNGSQAQLEFLPERSTDFIFAVVGEEFGLLGLLLLLLLYLFVAGRALYLATQTQDTFARLLAGSLALTFFVYVIINAGMVTGLLPVVGVPLPLVSYGGSSVVTLLAGFGILMALYSRRKLIGS
;
A
#
# COMPACT_ATOMS: atom_id res chain seq x y z
N MET A 1 36.14 -57.72 -45.19
CA MET A 1 34.80 -57.44 -44.61
C MET A 1 34.97 -56.51 -43.41
N PRO A 2 34.08 -55.53 -43.17
CA PRO A 2 34.07 -54.80 -41.91
C PRO A 2 33.62 -55.73 -40.79
N ALA A 3 34.32 -55.75 -39.65
CA ALA A 3 33.99 -56.64 -38.54
C ALA A 3 32.62 -56.27 -37.94
N VAL A 4 31.70 -57.24 -37.91
CA VAL A 4 30.36 -57.09 -37.30
C VAL A 4 30.52 -57.00 -35.79
N ARG A 5 30.65 -55.76 -35.28
CA ARG A 5 30.93 -55.49 -33.88
C ARG A 5 29.66 -55.62 -33.03
N ILE A 6 29.44 -56.81 -32.49
CA ILE A 6 28.32 -57.12 -31.60
C ILE A 6 28.26 -56.11 -30.43
N LYS A 7 27.06 -55.60 -30.16
CA LYS A 7 26.83 -54.52 -29.18
C LYS A 7 26.61 -55.08 -27.77
N ASP A 8 27.47 -54.69 -26.84
CA ASP A 8 27.39 -55.09 -25.42
C ASP A 8 26.26 -54.33 -24.69
N GLN A 9 25.06 -54.91 -24.73
CA GLN A 9 23.86 -54.35 -24.09
C GLN A 9 23.97 -54.26 -22.57
N TRP A 10 24.76 -55.13 -21.92
CA TRP A 10 24.93 -55.16 -20.46
C TRP A 10 25.83 -54.03 -19.96
N ARG A 11 26.88 -53.70 -20.71
CA ARG A 11 27.72 -52.54 -20.44
C ARG A 11 26.99 -51.22 -20.70
N GLU A 12 26.17 -51.15 -21.75
CA GLU A 12 25.34 -49.96 -22.00
C GLU A 12 24.24 -49.81 -20.94
N GLN A 13 23.62 -50.90 -20.49
CA GLN A 13 22.71 -50.92 -19.34
C GLN A 13 23.39 -50.36 -18.07
N ARG A 14 24.52 -50.95 -17.66
CA ARG A 14 25.25 -50.55 -16.44
C ARG A 14 25.72 -49.09 -16.49
N LEU A 15 26.11 -48.61 -17.67
CA LEU A 15 26.45 -47.20 -17.91
C LEU A 15 25.22 -46.30 -17.74
N PHE A 16 24.08 -46.67 -18.34
CA PHE A 16 22.82 -45.93 -18.22
C PHE A 16 22.31 -45.87 -16.78
N ASP A 17 22.37 -46.98 -16.04
CA ASP A 17 21.91 -47.07 -14.64
C ASP A 17 22.77 -46.20 -13.72
N GLN A 18 24.10 -46.23 -13.89
CA GLN A 18 25.01 -45.35 -13.15
C GLN A 18 24.74 -43.87 -13.46
N ARG A 19 24.42 -43.51 -14.71
CA ARG A 19 24.06 -42.13 -15.07
C ARG A 19 22.69 -41.72 -14.57
N SER A 20 21.72 -42.63 -14.58
CA SER A 20 20.39 -42.41 -14.03
C SER A 20 20.45 -42.18 -12.52
N LEU A 21 21.28 -42.94 -11.79
CA LEU A 21 21.52 -42.73 -10.36
C LEU A 21 22.18 -41.37 -10.07
N VAL A 22 23.17 -40.95 -10.87
CA VAL A 22 23.78 -39.61 -10.74
C VAL A 22 22.76 -38.50 -11.04
N CYS A 23 21.90 -38.68 -12.04
CA CYS A 23 20.83 -37.73 -12.34
C CYS A 23 19.81 -37.69 -11.18
N ALA A 24 19.41 -38.83 -10.62
CA ALA A 24 18.52 -38.89 -9.46
C ALA A 24 19.13 -38.22 -8.20
N ALA A 25 20.45 -38.33 -7.99
CA ALA A 25 21.13 -37.60 -6.93
C ALA A 25 21.10 -36.07 -7.17
N ILE A 26 21.32 -35.61 -8.41
CA ILE A 26 21.19 -34.20 -8.80
C ILE A 26 19.74 -33.71 -8.63
N MET A 27 18.74 -34.55 -8.95
CA MET A 27 17.33 -34.25 -8.70
C MET A 27 17.07 -34.05 -7.20
N GLY A 28 17.54 -34.97 -6.35
CA GLY A 28 17.43 -34.88 -4.90
C GLY A 28 18.08 -33.60 -4.33
N LEU A 29 19.27 -33.24 -4.82
CA LEU A 29 19.95 -31.99 -4.43
C LEU A 29 19.19 -30.74 -4.90
N GLY A 30 18.61 -30.74 -6.10
CA GLY A 30 17.76 -29.65 -6.60
C GLY A 30 16.49 -29.45 -5.77
N VAL A 31 15.81 -30.54 -5.40
CA VAL A 31 14.66 -30.49 -4.49
C VAL A 31 15.09 -30.04 -3.09
N LEU A 32 16.23 -30.51 -2.57
CA LEU A 32 16.75 -30.07 -1.27
C LEU A 32 17.05 -28.56 -1.26
N GLY A 33 17.65 -28.02 -2.33
CA GLY A 33 17.89 -26.59 -2.49
C GLY A 33 16.60 -25.77 -2.48
N LEU A 34 15.55 -26.24 -3.16
CA LEU A 34 14.21 -25.64 -3.09
C LEU A 34 13.61 -25.72 -1.68
N ILE A 35 13.70 -26.86 -1.00
CA ILE A 35 13.17 -27.03 0.37
C ILE A 35 13.87 -26.08 1.34
N VAL A 36 15.20 -25.93 1.25
CA VAL A 36 15.96 -24.97 2.06
C VAL A 36 15.53 -23.52 1.74
N ARG A 37 15.35 -23.17 0.47
CA ARG A 37 14.86 -21.83 0.08
C ARG A 37 13.44 -21.56 0.59
N LEU A 38 12.53 -22.53 0.49
CA LEU A 38 11.17 -22.42 0.99
C LEU A 38 11.13 -22.30 2.52
N PHE A 39 11.96 -23.05 3.24
CA PHE A 39 12.12 -22.89 4.69
C PHE A 39 12.62 -21.48 5.06
N VAL A 40 13.57 -20.93 4.30
CA VAL A 40 14.05 -19.54 4.52
C VAL A 40 12.94 -18.50 4.28
N LEU A 41 12.11 -18.69 3.25
CA LEU A 41 11.01 -17.76 2.95
C LEU A 41 9.84 -17.91 3.95
N GLN A 42 9.39 -19.13 4.23
CA GLN A 42 8.14 -19.44 4.94
C GLN A 42 8.29 -19.75 6.43
N VAL A 43 9.52 -19.88 6.94
CA VAL A 43 9.79 -20.07 8.37
C VAL A 43 10.73 -18.99 8.87
N ALA A 44 11.94 -18.87 8.31
CA ALA A 44 12.95 -17.95 8.83
C ALA A 44 12.68 -16.45 8.53
N ARG A 45 11.77 -16.14 7.60
CA ARG A 45 11.35 -14.77 7.25
C ARG A 45 9.82 -14.60 7.18
N HIS A 46 9.06 -15.47 7.84
CA HIS A 46 7.60 -15.46 7.75
C HIS A 46 7.00 -14.11 8.17
N GLU A 47 7.40 -13.59 9.33
CA GLU A 47 6.92 -12.30 9.88
C GLU A 47 7.18 -11.16 8.89
N TYR A 48 8.42 -10.99 8.43
CA TYR A 48 8.81 -9.98 7.44
C TYR A 48 7.97 -10.02 6.15
N TYR A 49 7.76 -11.20 5.57
CA TYR A 49 6.91 -11.32 4.37
C TYR A 49 5.42 -11.18 4.68
N SER A 50 4.96 -11.56 5.88
CA SER A 50 3.59 -11.33 6.35
C SER A 50 3.30 -9.83 6.50
N ASP A 51 4.21 -9.08 7.10
CA ASP A 51 4.10 -7.63 7.32
C ASP A 51 4.11 -6.87 5.98
N LEU A 52 4.99 -7.24 5.05
CA LEU A 52 4.93 -6.72 3.65
C LEU A 52 3.58 -7.06 2.98
N SER A 53 3.08 -8.29 3.16
CA SER A 53 1.78 -8.72 2.60
C SER A 53 0.59 -7.99 3.22
N GLN A 54 0.76 -7.42 4.42
CA GLN A 54 -0.24 -6.59 5.11
C GLN A 54 -0.11 -5.10 4.73
N GLY A 55 1.10 -4.55 4.70
CA GLY A 55 1.36 -3.18 4.26
C GLY A 55 0.92 -2.93 2.81
N ASN A 56 1.17 -3.89 1.90
CA ASN A 56 0.72 -3.79 0.51
C ASN A 56 -0.81 -3.68 0.36
N ARG A 57 -1.60 -4.21 1.30
CA ARG A 57 -3.06 -4.40 1.13
C ARG A 57 -3.94 -3.48 1.98
N VAL A 58 -3.43 -2.80 3.00
CA VAL A 58 -4.24 -1.97 3.93
C VAL A 58 -3.86 -0.50 3.82
N ARG A 59 -4.78 0.33 3.32
CA ARG A 59 -4.65 1.80 3.27
C ARG A 59 -5.51 2.43 4.37
N ASN A 60 -5.01 3.44 5.07
CA ASN A 60 -5.82 4.26 5.98
C ASN A 60 -6.50 5.38 5.19
N GLU A 61 -7.83 5.31 5.03
CA GLU A 61 -8.62 6.38 4.43
C GLU A 61 -9.16 7.30 5.55
N PRO A 62 -8.90 8.62 5.51
CA PRO A 62 -9.35 9.52 6.56
C PRO A 62 -10.87 9.77 6.50
N ILE A 63 -11.49 9.79 7.67
CA ILE A 63 -12.89 10.17 7.86
C ILE A 63 -12.91 11.56 8.52
N PRO A 64 -13.21 12.65 7.79
CA PRO A 64 -13.22 13.98 8.37
C PRO A 64 -14.28 14.13 9.47
N ALA A 65 -13.97 14.92 10.48
CA ALA A 65 -14.91 15.27 11.53
C ALA A 65 -16.00 16.23 11.04
N ALA A 66 -17.17 16.16 11.68
CA ALA A 66 -18.17 17.21 11.57
C ALA A 66 -17.67 18.45 12.33
N ARG A 67 -17.57 19.60 11.65
CA ARG A 67 -17.14 20.86 12.26
C ARG A 67 -18.17 21.34 13.28
N GLY A 68 -17.73 21.80 14.45
CA GLY A 68 -18.62 22.31 15.51
C GLY A 68 -19.53 23.44 15.02
N LEU A 69 -20.77 23.50 15.52
CA LEU A 69 -21.74 24.54 15.22
C LEU A 69 -21.32 25.87 15.87
N ILE A 70 -21.71 26.98 15.27
CA ILE A 70 -21.64 28.30 15.92
C ILE A 70 -23.07 28.77 16.18
N LEU A 71 -23.34 29.11 17.43
CA LEU A 71 -24.65 29.49 17.96
C LEU A 71 -24.61 30.94 18.46
N ASP A 72 -25.71 31.67 18.32
CA ASP A 72 -25.95 32.93 19.03
C ASP A 72 -26.19 32.68 20.53
N ARG A 73 -26.22 33.74 21.35
CA ARG A 73 -26.41 33.61 22.81
C ARG A 73 -27.75 32.99 23.24
N ASN A 74 -28.73 32.95 22.34
CA ASN A 74 -30.06 32.37 22.54
C ASN A 74 -30.14 30.91 22.04
N GLY A 75 -29.09 30.41 21.38
CA GLY A 75 -29.01 29.07 20.80
C GLY A 75 -29.39 28.99 19.31
N GLU A 76 -29.58 30.11 18.62
CA GLU A 76 -29.89 30.12 17.18
C GLU A 76 -28.64 29.78 16.35
N VAL A 77 -28.73 28.86 15.39
CA VAL A 77 -27.59 28.43 14.57
C VAL A 77 -27.21 29.53 13.58
N ILE A 78 -25.99 30.06 13.71
CA ILE A 78 -25.45 31.12 12.86
C ILE A 78 -24.33 30.62 11.93
N ALA A 79 -23.70 29.47 12.24
CA ALA A 79 -22.98 28.66 11.26
C ALA A 79 -23.19 27.17 11.54
N GLY A 80 -23.50 26.40 10.49
CA GLY A 80 -23.73 24.96 10.57
C GLY A 80 -23.19 24.23 9.34
N ASN A 81 -23.43 22.92 9.25
CA ASN A 81 -22.90 22.09 8.17
C ASN A 81 -24.05 21.51 7.32
N GLN A 82 -23.80 21.32 6.02
CA GLN A 82 -24.71 20.62 5.10
C GLN A 82 -23.94 19.55 4.31
N PRO A 83 -24.57 18.42 3.92
CA PRO A 83 -23.94 17.48 3.01
C PRO A 83 -23.75 18.10 1.61
N ALA A 84 -22.63 17.79 0.98
CA ALA A 84 -22.35 18.17 -0.41
C ALA A 84 -21.56 17.05 -1.11
N TYR A 85 -21.82 16.86 -2.39
CA TYR A 85 -20.97 16.05 -3.27
C TYR A 85 -19.73 16.84 -3.67
N GLN A 86 -18.56 16.23 -3.51
CA GLN A 86 -17.27 16.79 -3.88
C GLN A 86 -16.58 15.86 -4.88
N LEU A 87 -15.88 16.44 -5.86
CA LEU A 87 -15.00 15.69 -6.75
C LEU A 87 -13.60 15.68 -6.13
N GLU A 88 -13.05 14.49 -5.89
CA GLU A 88 -11.71 14.30 -5.34
C GLU A 88 -10.83 13.48 -6.29
N MET A 89 -9.52 13.70 -6.23
CA MET A 89 -8.49 13.05 -7.03
C MET A 89 -7.40 12.47 -6.13
N VAL A 90 -6.97 11.23 -6.39
CA VAL A 90 -5.76 10.62 -5.81
C VAL A 90 -4.66 10.66 -6.87
N PRO A 91 -3.61 11.50 -6.75
CA PRO A 91 -2.67 11.78 -7.84
C PRO A 91 -1.97 10.53 -8.40
N GLU A 92 -1.58 9.58 -7.55
CA GLU A 92 -0.91 8.33 -7.98
C GLU A 92 -1.82 7.34 -8.72
N GLU A 93 -3.14 7.51 -8.65
CA GLU A 93 -4.10 6.72 -9.42
C GLU A 93 -4.43 7.38 -10.79
N VAL A 94 -3.84 8.56 -11.09
CA VAL A 94 -3.94 9.29 -12.36
C VAL A 94 -2.67 9.04 -13.20
N ALA A 95 -2.83 8.56 -14.43
CA ALA A 95 -1.70 8.24 -15.30
C ALA A 95 -1.08 9.46 -16.01
N ASP A 96 -1.89 10.48 -16.29
CA ASP A 96 -1.51 11.76 -16.88
C ASP A 96 -2.41 12.86 -16.27
N LEU A 97 -1.80 13.82 -15.57
CA LEU A 97 -2.51 14.87 -14.85
C LEU A 97 -3.01 15.97 -15.80
N GLU A 98 -2.21 16.36 -16.79
CA GLU A 98 -2.51 17.46 -17.71
C GLU A 98 -3.69 17.09 -18.62
N ASP A 99 -3.64 15.91 -19.24
CA ASP A 99 -4.72 15.32 -20.04
C ASP A 99 -6.00 15.10 -19.20
N THR A 100 -5.86 14.71 -17.93
CA THR A 100 -7.02 14.51 -17.04
C THR A 100 -7.68 15.83 -16.61
N LEU A 101 -6.89 16.87 -16.30
CA LEU A 101 -7.43 18.21 -16.01
C LEU A 101 -8.05 18.83 -17.28
N ALA A 102 -7.43 18.67 -18.45
CA ALA A 102 -7.99 19.11 -19.72
C ALA A 102 -9.36 18.45 -20.02
N ARG A 103 -9.50 17.14 -19.77
CA ARG A 103 -10.80 16.44 -19.85
C ARG A 103 -11.84 16.98 -18.85
N LEU A 104 -11.46 17.34 -17.63
CA LEU A 104 -12.39 17.94 -16.66
C LEU A 104 -12.87 19.34 -17.09
N VAL A 105 -12.03 20.11 -17.78
CA VAL A 105 -12.44 21.39 -18.39
C VAL A 105 -13.43 21.16 -19.53
N GLN A 106 -13.23 20.13 -20.37
CA GLN A 106 -14.21 19.73 -21.40
C GLN A 106 -15.55 19.22 -20.84
N LEU A 107 -15.62 18.85 -19.56
CA LEU A 107 -16.85 18.50 -18.85
C LEU A 107 -17.46 19.66 -18.04
N GLU A 108 -16.87 20.86 -18.10
CA GLU A 108 -17.27 22.05 -17.32
C GLU A 108 -17.19 21.86 -15.77
N LEU A 109 -16.51 20.79 -15.34
CA LEU A 109 -16.31 20.47 -13.92
C LEU A 109 -15.17 21.28 -13.31
N VAL A 110 -14.18 21.64 -14.11
CA VAL A 110 -13.07 22.55 -13.78
C VAL A 110 -13.08 23.70 -14.78
N ARG A 111 -12.68 24.91 -14.36
CA ARG A 111 -12.57 26.08 -15.23
C ARG A 111 -11.11 26.26 -15.63
N SER A 112 -10.85 26.66 -16.87
CA SER A 112 -9.48 26.78 -17.41
C SER A 112 -8.56 27.70 -16.60
N GLU A 113 -9.12 28.73 -15.94
CA GLU A 113 -8.40 29.63 -15.04
C GLU A 113 -8.00 29.00 -13.68
N ASP A 114 -8.69 27.94 -13.23
CA ASP A 114 -8.42 27.29 -11.94
C ASP A 114 -7.34 26.19 -12.04
N VAL A 115 -7.07 25.68 -13.25
CA VAL A 115 -6.17 24.54 -13.52
C VAL A 115 -4.79 24.76 -12.89
N GLY A 116 -4.18 25.93 -13.14
CA GLY A 116 -2.87 26.28 -12.61
C GLY A 116 -2.80 26.53 -11.09
N GLU A 117 -3.92 26.47 -10.35
CA GLU A 117 -3.93 26.37 -8.87
C GLU A 117 -4.18 24.94 -8.39
N LEU A 118 -5.00 24.17 -9.10
CA LEU A 118 -5.20 22.74 -8.84
C LEU A 118 -3.89 21.96 -9.01
N GLU A 119 -3.12 22.20 -10.06
CA GLU A 119 -1.80 21.58 -10.31
C GLU A 119 -0.86 21.80 -9.12
N ARG A 120 -0.60 23.06 -8.75
CA ARG A 120 0.25 23.40 -7.58
C ARG A 120 -0.28 22.80 -6.28
N THR A 121 -1.60 22.69 -6.13
CA THR A 121 -2.21 22.07 -4.95
C THR A 121 -1.92 20.57 -4.91
N VAL A 122 -2.10 19.88 -6.04
CA VAL A 122 -1.75 18.46 -6.25
C VAL A 122 -0.26 18.21 -5.99
N GLU A 123 0.65 18.99 -6.60
CA GLU A 123 2.10 18.90 -6.38
C GLU A 123 2.50 19.13 -4.91
N SER A 124 1.77 19.98 -4.18
CA SER A 124 2.05 20.30 -2.77
C SER A 124 1.49 19.30 -1.77
N SER A 125 0.61 18.39 -2.21
CA SER A 125 -0.01 17.34 -1.40
C SER A 125 1.01 16.26 -0.96
N ARG A 126 0.59 15.22 -0.25
CA ARG A 126 1.42 14.01 -0.10
C ARG A 126 0.91 12.92 -1.02
N SER A 127 1.80 12.02 -1.42
CA SER A 127 1.39 10.83 -2.15
C SER A 127 0.30 10.04 -1.42
N PHE A 128 -0.72 9.68 -2.18
CA PHE A 128 -1.96 9.02 -1.77
C PHE A 128 -2.90 9.85 -0.85
N ASP A 129 -2.66 11.14 -0.65
CA ASP A 129 -3.69 12.05 -0.10
C ASP A 129 -4.79 12.29 -1.18
N SER A 130 -6.05 12.38 -0.74
CA SER A 130 -7.18 12.70 -1.62
C SER A 130 -7.33 14.22 -1.74
N VAL A 131 -7.12 14.77 -2.94
CA VAL A 131 -7.14 16.21 -3.22
C VAL A 131 -8.53 16.63 -3.74
N PRO A 132 -9.21 17.60 -3.09
CA PRO A 132 -10.51 18.08 -3.56
C PRO A 132 -10.37 18.98 -4.79
N ILE A 133 -10.85 18.50 -5.94
CA ILE A 133 -10.89 19.23 -7.21
C ILE A 133 -12.09 20.19 -7.26
N ARG A 134 -13.24 19.81 -6.69
CA ARG A 134 -14.44 20.66 -6.62
C ARG A 134 -15.17 20.50 -5.30
N LEU A 135 -15.27 21.59 -4.53
CA LEU A 135 -15.84 21.62 -3.18
C LEU A 135 -17.37 21.49 -3.11
N ARG A 136 -18.07 21.70 -4.22
CA ARG A 136 -19.51 21.45 -4.35
C ARG A 136 -19.88 21.16 -5.80
N MET A 137 -20.48 20.01 -6.04
CA MET A 137 -21.10 19.62 -7.30
C MET A 137 -22.61 19.89 -7.24
N SER A 138 -23.23 20.25 -8.37
CA SER A 138 -24.69 20.13 -8.55
C SER A 138 -25.07 18.67 -8.85
N ASP A 139 -26.35 18.33 -8.76
CA ASP A 139 -26.83 16.98 -9.15
C ASP A 139 -26.60 16.72 -10.66
N GLU A 140 -26.58 17.78 -11.48
CA GLU A 140 -26.20 17.72 -12.89
C GLU A 140 -24.70 17.49 -13.09
N ASP A 141 -23.82 18.17 -12.33
CA ASP A 141 -22.38 17.88 -12.33
C ASP A 141 -22.10 16.42 -11.93
N VAL A 142 -22.80 15.92 -10.91
CA VAL A 142 -22.74 14.54 -10.45
C VAL A 142 -23.16 13.58 -11.56
N ALA A 143 -24.28 13.84 -12.25
CA ALA A 143 -24.73 13.03 -13.38
C ALA A 143 -23.75 13.05 -14.56
N ARG A 144 -23.24 14.24 -14.94
CA ARG A 144 -22.27 14.42 -16.03
C ARG A 144 -20.98 13.64 -15.78
N PHE A 145 -20.44 13.67 -14.55
CA PHE A 145 -19.26 12.88 -14.19
C PHE A 145 -19.57 11.38 -14.07
N ALA A 146 -20.66 10.99 -13.41
CA ALA A 146 -20.96 9.59 -13.10
C ALA A 146 -21.05 8.70 -14.34
N VAL A 147 -21.62 9.21 -15.44
CA VAL A 147 -21.71 8.46 -16.72
C VAL A 147 -20.33 8.18 -17.32
N ARG A 148 -19.35 9.08 -17.15
CA ARG A 148 -17.99 8.95 -17.69
C ARG A 148 -16.93 8.52 -16.66
N ARG A 149 -17.33 8.18 -15.42
CA ARG A 149 -16.41 7.81 -14.31
C ARG A 149 -15.41 6.67 -14.65
N PHE A 150 -15.69 5.86 -15.67
CA PHE A 150 -14.76 4.83 -16.17
C PHE A 150 -13.56 5.39 -16.96
N GLU A 151 -13.67 6.62 -17.50
CA GLU A 151 -12.62 7.33 -18.25
C GLU A 151 -11.61 7.99 -17.30
N PHE A 152 -12.05 8.41 -16.11
CA PHE A 152 -11.26 9.17 -15.15
C PHE A 152 -10.71 8.28 -14.02
N GLN A 153 -9.57 7.64 -14.26
CA GLN A 153 -8.87 6.89 -13.21
C GLN A 153 -8.35 7.84 -12.12
N GLY A 154 -8.40 7.38 -10.87
CA GLY A 154 -7.98 8.16 -9.70
C GLY A 154 -8.95 9.24 -9.22
N LEU A 155 -10.09 9.46 -9.91
CA LEU A 155 -11.08 10.45 -9.51
C LEU A 155 -12.36 9.78 -9.00
N ASP A 156 -12.97 10.37 -7.96
CA ASP A 156 -14.21 9.85 -7.38
C ASP A 156 -15.08 10.95 -6.77
N ILE A 157 -16.39 10.68 -6.68
CA ILE A 157 -17.34 11.57 -5.99
C ILE A 157 -17.42 11.15 -4.52
N LYS A 158 -17.10 12.05 -3.60
CA LYS A 158 -17.23 11.83 -2.16
C LYS A 158 -18.32 12.72 -1.58
N THR A 159 -19.17 12.15 -0.71
CA THR A 159 -20.09 12.94 0.11
C THR A 159 -19.32 13.49 1.31
N ARG A 160 -19.15 14.81 1.38
CA ARG A 160 -18.50 15.52 2.49
C ARG A 160 -19.48 16.50 3.13
N GLN A 161 -19.07 17.15 4.22
CA GLN A 161 -19.81 18.27 4.80
C GLN A 161 -19.20 19.60 4.35
N THR A 162 -20.01 20.46 3.74
CA THR A 162 -19.67 21.88 3.53
C THR A 162 -20.18 22.71 4.69
N ARG A 163 -19.54 23.83 4.95
CA ARG A 163 -20.05 24.86 5.86
C ARG A 163 -21.19 25.63 5.19
N TRP A 164 -22.15 26.08 6.00
CA TRP A 164 -23.33 26.84 5.59
C TRP A 164 -23.67 27.89 6.65
N TYR A 165 -24.02 29.09 6.19
CA TYR A 165 -24.35 30.24 7.03
C TYR A 165 -25.82 30.62 6.81
N PRO A 166 -26.75 30.24 7.71
CA PRO A 166 -28.19 30.34 7.45
C PRO A 166 -28.72 31.75 7.19
N ASN A 167 -27.97 32.77 7.63
CA ASN A 167 -28.35 34.17 7.56
C ASN A 167 -27.56 34.98 6.51
N GLY A 168 -26.77 34.33 5.65
CA GLY A 168 -25.97 34.99 4.61
C GLY A 168 -24.97 36.00 5.19
N GLU A 169 -25.07 37.27 4.79
CA GLU A 169 -24.13 38.33 5.18
C GLU A 169 -24.19 38.73 6.66
N LEU A 170 -25.27 38.39 7.36
CA LEU A 170 -25.52 38.81 8.74
C LEU A 170 -24.38 38.35 9.67
N ALA A 171 -23.75 39.31 10.35
CA ALA A 171 -22.55 39.10 11.19
C ALA A 171 -21.29 38.57 10.47
N VAL A 172 -21.18 38.63 9.14
CA VAL A 172 -20.06 38.00 8.39
C VAL A 172 -18.67 38.45 8.87
N HIS A 173 -18.46 39.72 9.24
CA HIS A 173 -17.15 40.18 9.73
C HIS A 173 -16.83 39.78 11.17
N ALA A 174 -17.84 39.34 11.93
CA ALA A 174 -17.67 38.76 13.26
C ALA A 174 -17.40 37.25 13.15
N LEU A 175 -18.26 36.53 12.43
CA LEU A 175 -18.16 35.08 12.18
C LEU A 175 -16.92 34.71 11.37
N GLY A 176 -16.62 35.49 10.32
CA GLY A 176 -15.68 35.11 9.29
C GLY A 176 -16.27 34.08 8.33
N TYR A 177 -15.40 33.33 7.68
CA TYR A 177 -15.76 32.25 6.78
C TYR A 177 -14.69 31.15 6.80
N VAL A 178 -15.08 29.94 6.39
CA VAL A 178 -14.14 28.90 5.97
C VAL A 178 -13.92 28.95 4.45
N GLY A 179 -12.79 28.45 3.98
CA GLY A 179 -12.53 28.24 2.55
C GLY A 179 -11.48 27.16 2.33
N ALA A 180 -11.18 26.85 1.06
CA ALA A 180 -10.20 25.84 0.67
C ALA A 180 -8.86 25.98 1.42
N ILE A 181 -8.28 24.86 1.88
CA ILE A 181 -6.92 24.85 2.43
C ILE A 181 -5.93 25.23 1.33
N SER A 182 -5.13 26.27 1.56
CA SER A 182 -4.14 26.77 0.60
C SER A 182 -2.73 26.27 0.90
N GLU A 183 -1.82 26.40 -0.06
CA GLU A 183 -0.39 26.13 0.07
C GLU A 183 0.28 26.93 1.20
N GLN A 184 -0.31 28.06 1.65
CA GLN A 184 0.12 28.81 2.83
C GLN A 184 -0.40 28.21 4.15
N ASP A 185 -1.60 27.65 4.17
CA ASP A 185 -2.16 26.98 5.35
C ASP A 185 -1.44 25.63 5.61
N LEU A 186 -1.08 24.91 4.55
CA LEU A 186 -0.28 23.67 4.58
C LEU A 186 1.12 23.83 5.20
N LYS A 187 1.58 25.06 5.46
CA LYS A 187 2.83 25.40 6.16
C LYS A 187 2.64 25.66 7.65
N HIS A 188 1.39 25.65 8.14
CA HIS A 188 1.01 26.04 9.50
C HIS A 188 0.08 25.05 10.22
N ILE A 189 -0.61 24.17 9.49
CA ILE A 189 -1.43 23.09 10.06
C ILE A 189 -0.67 21.76 10.19
N ASP A 190 -1.14 20.90 11.08
CA ASP A 190 -0.72 19.48 11.08
C ASP A 190 -1.46 18.74 9.97
N ARG A 191 -0.74 18.39 8.90
CA ARG A 191 -1.28 17.64 7.76
C ARG A 191 -1.91 16.30 8.18
N ALA A 192 -1.46 15.66 9.26
CA ALA A 192 -2.04 14.40 9.73
C ALA A 192 -3.41 14.61 10.42
N ALA A 193 -3.60 15.72 11.12
CA ALA A 193 -4.87 16.06 11.75
C ALA A 193 -5.93 16.52 10.73
N TYR A 194 -5.50 17.19 9.65
CA TYR A 194 -6.36 17.71 8.57
C TYR A 194 -6.50 16.76 7.38
N ALA A 195 -5.96 15.53 7.45
CA ALA A 195 -6.10 14.54 6.38
C ALA A 195 -7.60 14.29 6.06
N GLY A 196 -8.01 14.48 4.81
CA GLY A 196 -9.41 14.39 4.38
C GLY A 196 -10.31 15.59 4.72
N THR A 197 -9.78 16.65 5.33
CA THR A 197 -10.46 17.94 5.53
C THR A 197 -10.12 18.89 4.38
N ALA A 198 -11.13 19.42 3.67
CA ALA A 198 -10.93 20.33 2.54
C ALA A 198 -10.99 21.84 2.91
N LEU A 199 -11.55 22.18 4.07
CA LEU A 199 -11.91 23.55 4.47
C LEU A 199 -11.23 23.96 5.79
N ILE A 200 -10.85 25.23 5.89
CA ILE A 200 -10.27 25.86 7.10
C ILE A 200 -10.81 27.28 7.32
N GLY A 201 -10.99 27.69 8.56
CA GLY A 201 -11.40 29.04 8.97
C GLY A 201 -10.35 30.09 8.61
N LYS A 202 -10.71 31.02 7.73
CA LYS A 202 -9.81 32.05 7.18
C LYS A 202 -9.81 33.35 7.96
N LEU A 203 -10.96 33.74 8.51
CA LEU A 203 -11.17 34.98 9.29
C LEU A 203 -12.14 34.75 10.45
N GLY A 204 -12.39 35.79 11.24
CA GLY A 204 -13.48 35.83 12.23
C GLY A 204 -13.36 34.81 13.37
N VAL A 205 -14.50 34.43 13.93
CA VAL A 205 -14.67 33.31 14.88
C VAL A 205 -14.17 31.99 14.29
N GLU A 206 -14.44 31.72 13.01
CA GLU A 206 -14.06 30.46 12.34
C GLU A 206 -12.55 30.21 12.41
N SER A 207 -11.73 31.21 12.11
CA SER A 207 -10.26 31.10 12.21
C SER A 207 -9.74 31.19 13.65
N ALA A 208 -10.42 32.01 14.47
CA ALA A 208 -10.08 32.25 15.87
C ALA A 208 -10.17 31.00 16.75
N PHE A 209 -11.17 30.15 16.48
CA PHE A 209 -11.46 28.92 17.24
C PHE A 209 -11.37 27.68 16.34
N GLU A 210 -10.50 27.72 15.32
CA GLU A 210 -10.35 26.63 14.35
C GLU A 210 -10.04 25.29 15.03
N ARG A 211 -9.27 25.29 16.12
CA ARG A 211 -8.85 24.06 16.82
C ARG A 211 -9.99 23.39 17.56
N GLU A 212 -10.87 24.19 18.14
CA GLU A 212 -12.08 23.78 18.83
C GLU A 212 -13.13 23.32 17.80
N LEU A 213 -13.33 24.09 16.73
CA LEU A 213 -14.32 23.83 15.69
C LEU A 213 -13.97 22.64 14.78
N HIS A 214 -12.70 22.39 14.47
CA HIS A 214 -12.30 21.32 13.54
C HIS A 214 -12.64 19.92 14.04
N GLY A 215 -12.54 19.67 15.36
CA GLY A 215 -12.66 18.32 15.93
C GLY A 215 -11.44 17.45 15.65
N THR A 216 -11.63 16.12 15.65
CA THR A 216 -10.55 15.16 15.33
C THR A 216 -11.01 14.13 14.31
N ASN A 217 -10.29 14.08 13.19
CA ASN A 217 -10.59 13.17 12.09
C ASN A 217 -10.38 11.70 12.53
N GLY A 218 -11.30 10.85 12.06
CA GLY A 218 -11.21 9.41 12.17
C GLY A 218 -10.45 8.81 10.99
N TYR A 219 -10.39 7.48 10.95
CA TYR A 219 -9.92 6.75 9.78
C TYR A 219 -10.64 5.41 9.68
N ARG A 220 -10.74 4.89 8.46
CA ARG A 220 -11.03 3.48 8.20
C ARG A 220 -9.85 2.85 7.49
N GLU A 221 -9.40 1.71 7.98
CA GLU A 221 -8.59 0.79 7.18
C GLU A 221 -9.44 0.27 6.01
N VAL A 222 -8.93 0.35 4.78
CA VAL A 222 -9.56 -0.20 3.57
C VAL A 222 -8.61 -1.15 2.86
N LEU A 223 -9.16 -2.20 2.24
CA LEU A 223 -8.38 -3.09 1.38
C LEU A 223 -8.09 -2.41 0.04
N VAL A 224 -6.84 -2.47 -0.42
CA VAL A 224 -6.42 -2.01 -1.76
C VAL A 224 -5.84 -3.15 -2.60
N ASN A 225 -5.94 -3.02 -3.93
CA ASN A 225 -5.29 -3.92 -4.89
C ASN A 225 -3.91 -3.39 -5.35
N ALA A 226 -3.27 -4.14 -6.24
CA ALA A 226 -2.03 -3.75 -6.91
C ALA A 226 -2.05 -2.37 -7.60
N GLN A 227 -3.24 -1.88 -7.95
CA GLN A 227 -3.48 -0.60 -8.62
C GLN A 227 -3.94 0.50 -7.65
N GLY A 228 -3.77 0.31 -6.33
CA GLY A 228 -4.11 1.28 -5.27
C GLY A 228 -5.61 1.42 -4.95
N ARG A 229 -6.48 0.92 -5.83
CA ARG A 229 -7.95 1.09 -5.73
C ARG A 229 -8.52 0.32 -4.54
N SER A 230 -9.47 0.92 -3.84
CA SER A 230 -10.20 0.28 -2.75
C SER A 230 -11.07 -0.88 -3.25
N VAL A 231 -10.86 -2.08 -2.70
CA VAL A 231 -11.59 -3.30 -3.08
C VAL A 231 -12.61 -3.68 -2.01
N GLU A 232 -13.89 -3.44 -2.30
CA GLU A 232 -15.03 -3.76 -1.42
C GLU A 232 -15.40 -5.27 -1.44
N ARG A 233 -14.41 -6.17 -1.53
CA ARG A 233 -14.63 -7.63 -1.61
C ARG A 233 -15.16 -8.16 -0.27
N GLN A 234 -16.47 -8.37 -0.21
CA GLN A 234 -17.11 -9.15 0.84
C GLN A 234 -16.71 -10.63 0.70
N GLY A 235 -16.29 -11.26 1.80
CA GLY A 235 -15.81 -12.65 1.81
C GLY A 235 -15.23 -13.06 3.17
N ALA A 236 -14.88 -14.34 3.32
CA ALA A 236 -14.50 -14.94 4.61
C ALA A 236 -13.17 -14.44 5.21
N PHE A 237 -12.43 -13.58 4.51
CA PHE A 237 -11.16 -13.00 5.00
C PHE A 237 -11.00 -11.51 4.65
N VAL A 238 -12.07 -10.72 4.84
CA VAL A 238 -11.87 -9.30 5.18
C VAL A 238 -11.09 -9.31 6.51
N PRO A 239 -9.89 -8.70 6.61
CA PRO A 239 -9.20 -8.59 7.89
C PRO A 239 -10.04 -7.73 8.86
N ASN A 240 -9.69 -7.70 10.15
CA ASN A 240 -10.37 -6.83 11.12
C ASN A 240 -9.99 -5.35 10.90
N LEU A 241 -10.48 -4.77 9.79
CA LEU A 241 -10.27 -3.41 9.34
C LEU A 241 -10.72 -2.44 10.42
N ARG A 242 -9.75 -1.77 11.05
CA ARG A 242 -10.02 -0.84 12.15
C ARG A 242 -10.65 0.42 11.60
N THR A 243 -11.84 0.73 12.10
CA THR A 243 -12.46 2.03 11.93
C THR A 243 -12.38 2.77 13.26
N ARG A 244 -11.61 3.86 13.30
CA ARG A 244 -11.67 4.84 14.37
C ARG A 244 -12.69 5.91 13.94
N PRO A 245 -13.86 6.02 14.60
CA PRO A 245 -14.81 7.07 14.25
C PRO A 245 -14.19 8.46 14.51
N PRO A 246 -14.54 9.48 13.70
CA PRO A 246 -14.19 10.86 14.02
C PRO A 246 -14.90 11.32 15.29
N ALA A 247 -14.33 12.31 15.97
CA ALA A 247 -15.04 13.10 16.96
C ALA A 247 -15.29 14.49 16.38
N ALA A 248 -16.54 14.95 16.43
CA ALA A 248 -16.94 16.29 15.99
C ALA A 248 -16.21 17.39 16.79
N GLY A 249 -16.15 18.59 16.21
CA GLY A 249 -15.67 19.79 16.93
C GLY A 249 -16.60 20.21 18.06
N ASP A 250 -16.07 21.02 18.97
CA ASP A 250 -16.84 21.64 20.06
C ASP A 250 -17.77 22.73 19.50
N ASP A 251 -19.05 22.70 19.89
CA ASP A 251 -20.03 23.74 19.54
C ASP A 251 -19.74 25.04 20.33
N LEU A 252 -19.76 26.17 19.62
CA LEU A 252 -19.46 27.50 20.18
C LEU A 252 -20.74 28.32 20.41
N LEU A 253 -21.10 28.53 21.67
CA LEU A 253 -22.10 29.51 22.08
C LEU A 253 -21.46 30.91 22.17
N LEU A 254 -21.80 31.81 21.24
CA LEU A 254 -21.27 33.17 21.23
C LEU A 254 -22.05 34.11 22.15
N ALA A 255 -21.47 35.28 22.42
CA ALA A 255 -22.12 36.36 23.17
C ALA A 255 -23.04 37.26 22.29
N ILE A 256 -22.96 37.11 20.96
CA ILE A 256 -23.78 37.86 20.00
C ILE A 256 -25.25 37.53 20.18
N ASP A 257 -26.10 38.55 20.15
CA ASP A 257 -27.54 38.40 20.02
C ASP A 257 -27.93 38.66 18.57
N LEU A 258 -28.50 37.65 17.89
CA LEU A 258 -28.78 37.79 16.46
C LEU A 258 -29.84 38.85 16.15
N LYS A 259 -30.73 39.15 17.10
CA LYS A 259 -31.77 40.19 16.93
C LYS A 259 -31.14 41.58 17.07
N VAL A 260 -30.24 41.77 18.04
CA VAL A 260 -29.48 43.03 18.18
C VAL A 260 -28.57 43.25 16.98
N GLN A 261 -27.87 42.21 16.49
CA GLN A 261 -27.07 42.29 15.27
C GLN A 261 -27.91 42.69 14.07
N ARG A 262 -29.02 41.99 13.78
CA ARG A 262 -29.91 42.27 12.65
C ARG A 262 -30.51 43.67 12.71
N THR A 263 -30.80 44.16 13.92
CA THR A 263 -31.29 45.54 14.15
C THR A 263 -30.19 46.58 13.88
N ALA A 264 -28.96 46.31 14.33
CA ALA A 264 -27.83 47.22 14.13
C ALA A 264 -27.32 47.25 12.67
N GLU A 265 -27.46 46.17 11.92
CA GLU A 265 -27.24 46.15 10.47
C GLU A 265 -28.36 46.88 9.72
N ALA A 266 -29.63 46.64 10.05
CA ALA A 266 -30.75 47.36 9.44
C ALA A 266 -30.68 48.88 9.68
N ALA A 267 -30.26 49.32 10.87
CA ALA A 267 -30.04 50.73 11.21
C ALA A 267 -28.84 51.39 10.48
N LEU A 268 -28.02 50.59 9.79
CA LEU A 268 -26.85 51.03 9.03
C LEU A 268 -26.97 50.69 7.53
N ALA A 269 -28.12 50.18 7.09
CA ALA A 269 -28.36 49.77 5.70
C ALA A 269 -28.16 50.94 4.72
N GLY A 270 -27.51 50.67 3.59
CA GLY A 270 -27.15 51.70 2.61
C GLY A 270 -26.00 52.64 3.05
N HIS A 271 -25.33 52.37 4.17
CA HIS A 271 -24.22 53.20 4.68
C HIS A 271 -22.95 52.39 4.93
N ARG A 272 -21.80 52.96 4.51
CA ARG A 272 -20.46 52.45 4.85
C ARG A 272 -20.12 52.81 6.30
N GLY A 273 -20.13 51.86 7.20
CA GLY A 273 -19.84 52.12 8.62
C GLY A 273 -19.59 50.87 9.46
N ALA A 274 -19.60 51.06 10.78
CA ALA A 274 -19.56 49.97 11.74
C ALA A 274 -20.33 50.34 13.01
N VAL A 275 -20.88 49.33 13.69
CA VAL A 275 -21.51 49.45 15.02
C VAL A 275 -20.96 48.35 15.91
N VAL A 276 -20.66 48.68 17.16
CA VAL A 276 -20.26 47.71 18.19
C VAL A 276 -21.17 47.90 19.40
N ALA A 277 -22.05 46.94 19.63
CA ALA A 277 -22.89 46.89 20.83
C ALA A 277 -22.26 45.93 21.84
N LEU A 278 -22.08 46.39 23.08
CA LEU A 278 -21.49 45.61 24.16
C LEU A 278 -22.27 45.79 25.46
N ASP A 279 -22.31 44.74 26.27
CA ASP A 279 -22.80 44.82 27.65
C ASP A 279 -21.65 45.32 28.54
N PRO A 280 -21.78 46.50 29.17
CA PRO A 280 -20.71 47.08 29.99
C PRO A 280 -20.48 46.33 31.31
N ASN A 281 -21.27 45.29 31.64
CA ASN A 281 -21.17 44.60 32.93
C ASN A 281 -20.22 43.41 32.95
N ASN A 282 -20.08 42.74 31.81
CA ASN A 282 -19.29 41.53 31.56
C ASN A 282 -18.25 41.74 30.45
N GLY A 283 -18.42 42.78 29.61
CA GLY A 283 -17.61 43.04 28.43
C GLY A 283 -17.98 42.17 27.23
N ASP A 284 -19.17 41.57 27.24
CA ASP A 284 -19.71 40.72 26.17
C ASP A 284 -20.09 41.57 24.96
N VAL A 285 -19.73 41.10 23.76
CA VAL A 285 -20.07 41.77 22.49
C VAL A 285 -21.41 41.20 21.99
N LEU A 286 -22.44 42.04 22.04
CA LEU A 286 -23.82 41.69 21.65
C LEU A 286 -24.05 41.85 20.13
N ALA A 287 -23.37 42.81 19.51
CA ALA A 287 -23.32 42.95 18.05
C ALA A 287 -21.98 43.55 17.59
N LEU A 288 -21.49 43.10 16.44
CA LEU A 288 -20.31 43.62 15.76
C LEU A 288 -20.63 43.71 14.27
N VAL A 289 -20.98 44.92 13.84
CA VAL A 289 -21.44 45.26 12.49
C VAL A 289 -20.34 45.97 11.71
N SER A 290 -20.24 45.67 10.43
CA SER A 290 -19.44 46.39 9.44
C SER A 290 -20.17 46.28 8.11
N LEU A 291 -20.46 47.39 7.43
CA LEU A 291 -21.20 47.37 6.15
C LEU A 291 -20.44 48.10 5.02
N PRO A 292 -20.58 47.67 3.75
CA PRO A 292 -21.38 46.52 3.28
C PRO A 292 -20.84 45.14 3.72
N GLY A 293 -21.73 44.14 3.65
CA GLY A 293 -21.45 42.72 3.91
C GLY A 293 -21.04 41.94 2.66
N PHE A 294 -21.01 40.62 2.78
CA PHE A 294 -20.89 39.65 1.69
C PHE A 294 -21.35 38.28 2.19
N ASP A 295 -21.83 37.38 1.30
CA ASP A 295 -22.18 36.01 1.71
C ASP A 295 -20.92 35.15 1.96
N PRO A 296 -20.69 34.66 3.20
CA PRO A 296 -19.58 33.76 3.50
C PRO A 296 -19.75 32.35 2.87
N THR A 297 -20.96 31.96 2.47
CA THR A 297 -21.24 30.65 1.88
C THR A 297 -20.53 30.47 0.52
N LEU A 298 -20.32 31.57 -0.22
CA LEU A 298 -19.52 31.60 -1.45
C LEU A 298 -18.14 30.97 -1.26
N PHE A 299 -17.43 31.31 -0.18
CA PHE A 299 -16.10 30.78 0.12
C PHE A 299 -16.14 29.31 0.54
N GLY A 300 -17.20 28.88 1.25
CA GLY A 300 -17.38 27.50 1.68
C GLY A 300 -17.60 26.52 0.51
N ARG A 301 -18.31 26.95 -0.54
CA ARG A 301 -18.54 26.14 -1.75
C ARG A 301 -17.41 26.18 -2.79
N GLY A 302 -16.39 27.01 -2.57
CA GLY A 302 -15.49 27.49 -3.62
C GLY A 302 -16.08 28.72 -4.31
N ILE A 303 -15.41 29.86 -4.13
CA ILE A 303 -15.75 31.11 -4.80
C ILE A 303 -15.00 31.17 -6.13
N THR A 304 -15.68 31.58 -7.20
CA THR A 304 -15.05 31.77 -8.51
C THR A 304 -14.17 33.03 -8.54
N ALA A 305 -13.18 33.08 -9.43
CA ALA A 305 -12.33 34.27 -9.56
C ALA A 305 -13.11 35.53 -9.99
N THR A 306 -14.21 35.37 -10.72
CA THR A 306 -15.13 36.46 -11.08
C THR A 306 -15.91 36.99 -9.87
N GLU A 307 -16.48 36.10 -9.04
CA GLU A 307 -17.16 36.48 -7.79
C GLU A 307 -16.20 37.14 -6.79
N PHE A 308 -15.01 36.57 -6.61
CA PHE A 308 -13.98 37.13 -5.73
C PHE A 308 -13.44 38.46 -6.27
N GLY A 309 -13.21 38.56 -7.59
CA GLY A 309 -12.79 39.77 -8.27
C GLY A 309 -13.79 40.91 -8.09
N ALA A 310 -15.10 40.64 -8.15
CA ALA A 310 -16.13 41.62 -7.84
C ALA A 310 -16.04 42.14 -6.40
N LEU A 311 -15.95 41.25 -5.41
CA LEU A 311 -15.79 41.61 -3.99
C LEU A 311 -14.48 42.36 -3.66
N GLN A 312 -13.44 42.16 -4.47
CA GLN A 312 -12.13 42.81 -4.32
C GLN A 312 -12.06 44.17 -5.04
N ALA A 313 -12.73 44.31 -6.19
CA ALA A 313 -12.77 45.54 -6.99
C ALA A 313 -13.78 46.57 -6.46
N ASP A 314 -14.77 46.15 -5.67
CA ASP A 314 -15.79 47.02 -5.09
C ASP A 314 -15.18 48.19 -4.29
N ILE A 315 -15.53 49.41 -4.72
CA ILE A 315 -15.16 50.69 -4.10
C ILE A 315 -15.62 50.77 -2.63
N ASP A 316 -16.71 50.09 -2.29
CA ASP A 316 -17.28 50.03 -0.95
C ASP A 316 -16.72 48.88 -0.11
N ARG A 317 -15.76 48.10 -0.63
CA ARG A 317 -14.86 47.20 0.14
C ARG A 317 -15.60 46.30 1.15
N PRO A 318 -16.43 45.36 0.70
CA PRO A 318 -17.21 44.46 1.56
C PRO A 318 -16.30 43.54 2.39
N LEU A 319 -15.15 43.12 1.86
CA LEU A 319 -14.18 42.26 2.57
C LEU A 319 -13.48 42.97 3.75
N PHE A 320 -13.70 44.27 3.98
CA PHE A 320 -13.00 45.05 5.02
C PHE A 320 -13.83 45.23 6.30
N ASN A 321 -13.46 44.51 7.37
CA ASN A 321 -14.03 44.70 8.71
C ASN A 321 -13.72 46.10 9.26
N ARG A 322 -14.70 47.00 9.19
CA ARG A 322 -14.62 48.40 9.63
C ARG A 322 -14.58 48.56 11.15
N ALA A 323 -15.24 47.68 11.90
CA ALA A 323 -15.28 47.73 13.37
C ALA A 323 -13.90 47.51 14.01
N LEU A 324 -13.09 46.61 13.44
CA LEU A 324 -11.79 46.21 13.98
C LEU A 324 -10.59 46.83 13.24
N ARG A 325 -10.65 46.95 11.91
CA ARG A 325 -9.53 47.45 11.08
C ARG A 325 -9.71 48.86 10.55
N GLY A 326 -10.93 49.41 10.59
CA GLY A 326 -11.22 50.78 10.17
C GLY A 326 -10.56 51.78 11.11
N THR A 327 -9.63 52.59 10.58
CA THR A 327 -8.89 53.58 11.38
C THR A 327 -9.38 54.99 11.06
N TYR A 328 -10.06 55.60 12.03
CA TYR A 328 -10.83 56.83 11.85
C TYR A 328 -10.34 57.94 12.79
N PRO A 329 -10.73 59.21 12.55
CA PRO A 329 -10.76 60.22 13.58
C PRO A 329 -11.86 59.85 14.61
N PRO A 330 -11.57 59.76 15.92
CA PRO A 330 -12.63 59.64 16.93
C PRO A 330 -13.52 60.90 16.99
N GLY A 331 -12.97 62.06 16.61
CA GLY A 331 -13.67 63.33 16.78
C GLY A 331 -13.92 63.58 18.26
N SER A 332 -15.15 63.99 18.62
CA SER A 332 -15.48 64.36 19.99
C SER A 332 -15.80 63.18 20.93
N THR A 333 -15.81 61.92 20.44
CA THR A 333 -16.02 60.72 21.29
C THR A 333 -14.93 60.57 22.37
N VAL A 334 -13.74 61.14 22.13
CA VAL A 334 -12.60 61.10 23.05
C VAL A 334 -12.73 62.08 24.22
N LYS A 335 -13.62 63.08 24.15
CA LYS A 335 -13.72 64.15 25.17
C LYS A 335 -13.92 63.64 26.60
N PRO A 336 -14.84 62.70 26.89
CA PRO A 336 -14.98 62.12 28.24
C PRO A 336 -13.71 61.44 28.75
N VAL A 337 -12.87 60.89 27.85
CA VAL A 337 -11.59 60.26 28.21
C VAL A 337 -10.53 61.31 28.53
N ILE A 338 -10.49 62.42 27.79
CA ILE A 338 -9.62 63.57 28.10
C ILE A 338 -10.04 64.23 29.43
N ALA A 339 -11.35 64.39 29.67
CA ALA A 339 -11.89 64.89 30.93
C ALA A 339 -11.50 63.99 32.12
N LEU A 340 -11.70 62.68 31.99
CA LEU A 340 -11.30 61.70 33.02
C LEU A 340 -9.79 61.75 33.31
N ALA A 341 -8.95 61.91 32.28
CA ALA A 341 -7.51 62.09 32.46
C ALA A 341 -7.17 63.41 33.18
N ALA A 342 -7.84 64.52 32.84
CA ALA A 342 -7.64 65.82 33.49
C ALA A 342 -8.05 65.81 34.97
N LEU A 343 -9.14 65.12 35.31
CA LEU A 343 -9.55 64.90 36.70
C LEU A 343 -8.54 64.02 37.47
N THR A 344 -8.08 62.94 36.83
CA THR A 344 -7.13 61.97 37.41
C THR A 344 -5.75 62.59 37.68
N TYR A 345 -5.29 63.52 36.83
CA TYR A 345 -4.06 64.27 37.03
C TYR A 345 -4.27 65.61 37.78
N HIS A 346 -5.46 65.84 38.35
CA HIS A 346 -5.86 67.05 39.09
C HIS A 346 -5.51 68.36 38.35
N VAL A 347 -5.73 68.38 37.03
CA VAL A 347 -5.45 69.50 36.11
C VAL A 347 -6.67 70.39 35.90
N VAL A 348 -7.86 69.88 36.23
CA VAL A 348 -9.12 70.62 36.18
C VAL A 348 -9.92 70.35 37.46
N ASP A 349 -10.58 71.39 37.96
CA ASP A 349 -11.67 71.28 38.92
C ASP A 349 -12.97 71.14 38.11
N PRO A 350 -13.79 70.09 38.33
CA PRO A 350 -15.03 69.90 37.57
C PRO A 350 -16.05 71.03 37.74
N GLN A 351 -15.97 71.84 38.82
CA GLN A 351 -16.85 72.98 39.07
C GLN A 351 -16.27 74.31 38.54
N ALA A 352 -15.04 74.32 38.02
CA ALA A 352 -14.43 75.53 37.48
C ALA A 352 -14.93 75.83 36.06
N HIS A 353 -15.86 76.79 35.97
CA HIS A 353 -16.33 77.31 34.68
C HIS A 353 -15.21 77.96 33.86
N ARG A 354 -15.31 77.82 32.53
CA ARG A 354 -14.50 78.52 31.54
C ARG A 354 -15.41 79.16 30.49
N TYR A 355 -15.05 80.33 29.99
CA TYR A 355 -15.86 81.05 29.01
C TYR A 355 -15.56 80.60 27.57
N CYS A 356 -16.57 80.08 26.87
CA CYS A 356 -16.53 79.75 25.45
C CYS A 356 -17.00 80.94 24.60
N ALA A 357 -16.03 81.59 23.94
CA ALA A 357 -16.24 82.69 23.00
C ALA A 357 -16.25 82.24 21.52
N GLY A 358 -16.62 80.99 21.24
CA GLY A 358 -16.61 80.39 19.89
C GLY A 358 -15.23 80.20 19.25
N ALA A 359 -14.16 80.68 19.89
CA ALA A 359 -12.78 80.54 19.45
C ALA A 359 -11.81 80.39 20.64
N PHE A 360 -10.69 79.70 20.40
CA PHE A 360 -9.57 79.56 21.31
C PHE A 360 -8.27 80.00 20.61
N HIS A 361 -7.50 80.85 21.30
CA HIS A 361 -6.22 81.37 20.83
C HIS A 361 -5.08 80.79 21.66
N LEU A 362 -4.26 79.92 21.05
CA LEU A 362 -3.08 79.36 21.72
C LEU A 362 -2.01 80.46 21.90
N PRO A 363 -1.46 80.68 23.11
CA PRO A 363 -0.43 81.68 23.34
C PRO A 363 0.75 81.53 22.38
N ARG A 364 1.21 82.66 21.82
CA ARG A 364 2.29 82.74 20.81
C ARG A 364 1.98 82.03 19.48
N SER A 365 0.70 81.85 19.12
CA SER A 365 0.28 81.31 17.82
C SER A 365 -0.74 82.23 17.14
N ALA A 366 -0.55 82.49 15.83
CA ALA A 366 -1.51 83.21 15.00
C ALA A 366 -2.69 82.33 14.51
N HIS A 367 -2.65 81.01 14.77
CA HIS A 367 -3.73 80.10 14.39
C HIS A 367 -4.87 80.13 15.42
N VAL A 368 -6.09 80.41 14.94
CA VAL A 368 -7.31 80.42 15.74
C VAL A 368 -7.99 79.06 15.65
N PHE A 369 -8.13 78.38 16.79
CA PHE A 369 -8.93 77.18 16.90
C PHE A 369 -10.39 77.59 17.11
N ARG A 370 -11.34 77.00 16.38
CA ARG A 370 -12.75 77.41 16.39
C ARG A 370 -13.66 76.34 16.96
N GLU A 371 -14.75 76.78 17.56
CA GLU A 371 -15.88 75.94 17.96
C GLU A 371 -16.64 75.43 16.73
N TYR A 372 -17.39 74.34 16.89
CA TYR A 372 -18.35 73.89 15.89
C TYR A 372 -19.35 75.02 15.55
N HIS A 373 -19.57 75.29 14.26
CA HIS A 373 -20.32 76.44 13.73
C HIS A 373 -19.99 77.84 14.29
N ASN A 374 -18.88 78.03 15.02
CA ASN A 374 -18.60 79.22 15.84
C ASN A 374 -19.67 79.48 16.93
N GLU A 375 -20.27 78.44 17.50
CA GLU A 375 -21.21 78.57 18.62
C GLU A 375 -20.55 79.20 19.86
N HIS A 376 -21.31 80.00 20.61
CA HIS A 376 -20.86 80.66 21.83
C HIS A 376 -21.55 80.02 23.03
N HIS A 377 -20.92 79.01 23.64
CA HIS A 377 -21.55 78.28 24.77
C HIS A 377 -21.57 79.07 26.09
N GLY A 378 -20.86 80.20 26.16
CA GLY A 378 -20.82 81.06 27.35
C GLY A 378 -19.99 80.44 28.47
N SER A 379 -20.35 80.70 29.72
CA SER A 379 -19.70 80.11 30.89
C SER A 379 -20.10 78.64 31.03
N VAL A 380 -19.16 77.72 30.87
CA VAL A 380 -19.38 76.26 30.91
C VAL A 380 -18.41 75.58 31.88
N ASP A 381 -18.90 74.72 32.76
CA ASP A 381 -18.06 73.84 33.58
C ASP A 381 -17.66 72.55 32.81
N LEU A 382 -17.11 71.55 33.51
CA LEU A 382 -16.66 70.31 32.86
C LEU A 382 -17.83 69.44 32.33
N ASP A 383 -18.94 69.38 33.07
CA ASP A 383 -20.11 68.58 32.70
C ASP A 383 -20.89 69.27 31.56
N ASP A 384 -21.05 70.60 31.64
CA ASP A 384 -21.56 71.44 30.55
C ASP A 384 -20.71 71.30 29.27
N ALA A 385 -19.38 71.31 29.40
CA ALA A 385 -18.47 71.17 28.27
C ALA A 385 -18.51 69.79 27.61
N ILE A 386 -18.80 68.72 28.37
CA ILE A 386 -19.07 67.39 27.83
C ILE A 386 -20.46 67.35 27.16
N ALA A 387 -21.50 67.83 27.85
CA ALA A 387 -22.88 67.77 27.39
C ALA A 387 -23.13 68.57 26.10
N ARG A 388 -22.57 69.79 26.01
CA ARG A 388 -22.64 70.66 24.81
C ARG A 388 -21.54 70.36 23.79
N SER A 389 -20.61 69.46 24.12
CA SER A 389 -19.41 69.15 23.34
C SER A 389 -18.61 70.38 22.88
N CYS A 390 -18.34 71.30 23.79
CA CYS A 390 -17.55 72.52 23.57
C CYS A 390 -16.10 72.17 23.17
N ASP A 391 -15.69 72.34 21.91
CA ASP A 391 -14.28 72.18 21.50
C ASP A 391 -13.38 73.24 22.18
N VAL A 392 -13.86 74.47 22.43
CA VAL A 392 -13.11 75.56 23.10
C VAL A 392 -12.65 75.19 24.51
N TYR A 393 -13.50 74.56 25.31
CA TYR A 393 -13.13 74.07 26.64
C TYR A 393 -12.01 73.02 26.53
N PHE A 394 -12.12 72.09 25.58
CA PHE A 394 -11.15 71.01 25.40
C PHE A 394 -9.82 71.45 24.77
N TYR A 395 -9.79 72.48 23.90
CA TYR A 395 -8.54 73.14 23.49
C TYR A 395 -7.79 73.72 24.72
N GLY A 396 -8.50 74.48 25.56
CA GLY A 396 -7.94 75.04 26.79
C GLY A 396 -7.63 74.01 27.88
N LEU A 397 -8.26 72.84 27.86
CA LEU A 397 -7.94 71.73 28.76
C LEU A 397 -6.64 71.04 28.32
N ALA A 398 -6.47 70.85 27.01
CA ALA A 398 -5.29 70.24 26.41
C ALA A 398 -4.02 71.09 26.56
N ASP A 399 -4.15 72.42 26.43
CA ASP A 399 -3.03 73.36 26.66
C ASP A 399 -2.49 73.24 28.10
N VAL A 400 -3.38 73.24 29.10
CA VAL A 400 -2.98 73.11 30.52
C VAL A 400 -2.44 71.69 30.84
N LEU A 401 -2.99 70.65 30.21
CA LEU A 401 -2.45 69.29 30.30
C LEU A 401 -1.01 69.21 29.74
N ALA A 402 -0.76 69.77 28.56
CA ALA A 402 0.55 69.80 27.93
C ALA A 402 1.56 70.64 28.74
N ALA A 403 1.12 71.81 29.25
CA ALA A 403 1.95 72.74 30.00
C ALA A 403 2.50 72.16 31.32
N ARG A 404 1.76 71.26 31.99
CA ARG A 404 2.20 70.65 33.27
C ARG A 404 3.31 69.60 33.14
N GLY A 405 3.84 69.34 31.94
CA GLY A 405 4.83 68.26 31.72
C GLY A 405 4.24 66.85 31.80
N SER A 406 2.98 66.72 32.23
CA SER A 406 2.07 65.60 32.01
C SER A 406 1.82 65.39 30.52
N GLY A 407 2.85 64.92 29.79
CA GLY A 407 2.71 64.53 28.41
C GLY A 407 1.67 63.42 28.30
N VAL A 408 0.45 63.78 27.89
CA VAL A 408 -0.70 62.88 27.71
C VAL A 408 -0.48 62.01 26.46
N VAL A 409 0.54 61.17 26.55
CA VAL A 409 0.61 59.94 25.79
C VAL A 409 -0.47 59.03 26.36
N PRO A 410 -1.44 58.56 25.56
CA PRO A 410 -2.35 57.52 26.00
C PRO A 410 -1.53 56.26 26.33
N GLY A 411 -1.35 56.03 27.64
CA GLY A 411 -0.39 55.09 28.21
C GLY A 411 1.04 55.64 28.32
N ARG A 412 1.40 56.14 29.51
CA ARG A 412 2.78 56.07 30.04
C ARG A 412 2.94 54.87 30.97
N ASP A 413 1.89 54.54 31.72
CA ASP A 413 1.60 53.18 32.20
C ASP A 413 1.03 52.33 31.05
N GLY A 414 1.41 51.04 30.98
CA GLY A 414 1.38 50.23 29.74
C GLY A 414 0.01 49.79 29.18
N GLU A 415 -1.09 50.50 29.48
CA GLU A 415 -2.43 49.90 29.53
C GLU A 415 -3.47 50.35 28.49
N LEU A 416 -3.15 51.29 27.59
CA LEU A 416 -3.95 51.52 26.36
C LEU A 416 -3.39 50.76 25.13
N ARG A 417 -2.40 49.88 25.35
CA ARG A 417 -1.72 49.10 24.31
C ARG A 417 -1.77 47.59 24.53
N HIS A 418 -2.48 47.11 25.56
CA HIS A 418 -2.84 45.69 25.62
C HIS A 418 -3.80 45.37 24.48
N ARG A 419 -3.46 44.35 23.67
CA ARG A 419 -4.41 43.68 22.78
C ARG A 419 -5.60 43.22 23.64
N PRO A 420 -6.81 43.77 23.51
CA PRO A 420 -7.95 43.29 24.27
C PRO A 420 -8.37 41.98 23.61
N GLY A 421 -8.31 40.87 24.34
CA GLY A 421 -8.26 39.50 23.80
C GLY A 421 -9.51 39.05 23.03
N LEU A 422 -9.68 39.54 21.81
CA LEU A 422 -10.32 38.84 20.69
C LEU A 422 -9.23 38.06 19.95
N SER A 423 -9.61 36.91 19.43
CA SER A 423 -8.73 35.93 18.76
C SER A 423 -8.47 36.24 17.28
N GLN A 424 -8.66 37.50 16.85
CA GLN A 424 -8.40 37.95 15.48
C GLN A 424 -7.04 38.67 15.34
N ARG A 425 -6.46 38.67 14.13
CA ARG A 425 -5.19 39.37 13.82
C ARG A 425 -5.41 40.88 13.64
N ASP A 426 -5.55 41.61 14.76
CA ASP A 426 -5.70 43.07 14.79
C ASP A 426 -4.53 43.82 14.11
N ALA A 427 -4.86 44.87 13.34
CA ALA A 427 -3.88 45.75 12.71
C ALA A 427 -3.32 46.77 13.73
N ALA A 428 -2.01 46.96 13.77
CA ALA A 428 -1.38 47.92 14.68
C ALA A 428 -1.61 49.36 14.20
N ALA A 429 -2.24 50.19 15.05
CA ALA A 429 -2.34 51.63 14.81
C ALA A 429 -0.94 52.28 14.83
N ALA A 430 -0.59 52.97 13.74
CA ALA A 430 0.68 53.68 13.63
C ALA A 430 0.72 54.90 14.56
N ARG A 431 1.85 55.10 15.24
CA ARG A 431 2.22 56.36 15.90
C ARG A 431 3.41 56.98 15.15
N PRO A 432 3.49 58.31 15.00
CA PRO A 432 4.80 58.95 14.84
C PRO A 432 5.63 58.70 16.10
N LEU A 433 6.89 58.30 15.94
CA LEU A 433 7.84 58.16 17.05
C LEU A 433 8.36 59.54 17.46
N ARG A 434 8.55 59.75 18.77
CA ARG A 434 9.16 60.96 19.32
C ARG A 434 10.66 60.97 19.05
N GLU A 435 11.08 61.50 17.91
CA GLU A 435 12.49 61.86 17.72
C GLU A 435 12.74 63.12 16.87
N HIS A 436 11.74 63.65 16.16
CA HIS A 436 11.83 64.95 15.47
C HIS A 436 10.67 65.90 15.79
N HIS A 437 11.00 67.19 15.88
CA HIS A 437 10.16 68.38 16.08
C HIS A 437 9.35 68.49 17.38
N ARG A 438 9.76 69.43 18.26
CA ARG A 438 8.92 70.01 19.32
C ARG A 438 8.05 71.13 18.74
N HIS A 439 6.73 70.96 18.67
CA HIS A 439 5.80 72.07 18.39
C HIS A 439 4.50 71.95 19.21
N PRO A 440 4.20 72.88 20.14
CA PRO A 440 2.99 72.84 20.99
C PRO A 440 1.65 72.79 20.23
N ARG A 441 1.63 73.17 18.95
CA ARG A 441 0.42 73.10 18.10
C ARG A 441 -0.12 71.67 17.96
N GLN A 442 0.75 70.65 17.97
CA GLN A 442 0.35 69.27 17.73
C GLN A 442 -0.48 68.67 18.88
N ASP A 443 -0.17 69.04 20.12
CA ASP A 443 -0.89 68.52 21.29
C ASP A 443 -2.34 69.04 21.37
N LEU A 444 -2.61 70.27 20.90
CA LEU A 444 -3.98 70.80 20.78
C LEU A 444 -4.73 70.24 19.56
N GLU A 445 -4.09 70.08 18.40
CA GLU A 445 -4.72 69.45 17.22
C GLU A 445 -5.13 67.99 17.49
N ALA A 446 -4.39 67.29 18.36
CA ALA A 446 -4.72 65.95 18.82
C ALA A 446 -5.92 65.91 19.80
N ALA A 447 -6.14 66.98 20.58
CA ALA A 447 -7.26 67.08 21.51
C ALA A 447 -8.59 67.45 20.82
N ALA A 448 -8.55 68.25 19.74
CA ALA A 448 -9.72 68.52 18.91
C ALA A 448 -9.41 68.57 17.40
N ARG A 449 -9.49 67.37 16.81
CA ARG A 449 -10.06 67.03 15.49
C ARG A 449 -9.21 67.06 14.20
N ARG A 450 -7.97 67.59 14.09
CA ARG A 450 -7.40 67.86 12.73
C ARG A 450 -6.12 67.16 12.24
N ARG A 451 -5.17 66.72 13.07
CA ARG A 451 -4.13 65.73 12.66
C ARG A 451 -3.90 64.72 13.79
N LEU A 452 -3.91 63.43 13.45
CA LEU A 452 -4.60 62.46 14.30
C LEU A 452 -3.72 61.33 14.88
N PRO A 453 -3.83 61.04 16.19
CA PRO A 453 -3.90 59.65 16.63
C PRO A 453 -5.18 59.00 16.07
N ARG A 454 -5.04 57.90 15.31
CA ARG A 454 -6.20 57.17 14.76
C ARG A 454 -6.70 56.13 15.77
N SER A 455 -8.01 56.05 15.99
CA SER A 455 -8.65 54.95 16.72
C SER A 455 -9.45 54.05 15.76
N THR A 456 -10.01 52.96 16.28
CA THR A 456 -11.04 52.16 15.60
C THR A 456 -12.30 52.20 16.46
N HIS A 457 -13.48 51.78 15.98
CA HIS A 457 -14.73 51.94 16.76
C HIS A 457 -14.72 51.17 18.10
N ARG A 458 -13.90 50.12 18.23
CA ARG A 458 -13.80 49.26 19.42
C ARG A 458 -13.14 49.91 20.65
N PRO A 459 -11.95 50.56 20.57
CA PRO A 459 -11.42 51.32 21.70
C PRO A 459 -12.30 52.52 22.09
N ASP A 460 -12.98 53.17 21.14
CA ASP A 460 -13.95 54.24 21.44
C ASP A 460 -15.11 53.69 22.32
N SER A 461 -15.71 52.55 21.96
CA SER A 461 -16.76 51.92 22.77
C SER A 461 -16.26 51.40 24.13
N GLN A 462 -15.00 50.94 24.22
CA GLN A 462 -14.35 50.59 25.50
C GLN A 462 -14.11 51.82 26.38
N GLY A 463 -13.75 52.97 25.80
CA GLY A 463 -13.60 54.23 26.52
C GLY A 463 -14.90 54.65 27.20
N ALA A 464 -16.01 54.69 26.45
CA ALA A 464 -17.34 54.98 26.98
C ALA A 464 -17.77 54.01 28.10
N ALA A 465 -17.50 52.71 27.94
CA ALA A 465 -17.79 51.71 28.97
C ALA A 465 -16.97 51.90 30.26
N THR A 466 -15.70 52.30 30.13
CA THR A 466 -14.79 52.50 31.27
C THR A 466 -15.17 53.73 32.10
N VAL A 467 -15.56 54.84 31.45
CA VAL A 467 -16.06 56.05 32.12
C VAL A 467 -17.31 55.71 32.97
N ARG A 468 -18.20 54.85 32.45
CA ARG A 468 -19.45 54.46 33.12
C ARG A 468 -19.26 53.61 34.39
N ARG A 469 -18.06 53.07 34.67
CA ARG A 469 -17.82 52.08 35.74
C ARG A 469 -16.93 52.52 36.91
N ARG A 470 -16.65 53.82 37.06
CA ARG A 470 -15.80 54.37 38.14
C ARG A 470 -14.47 53.61 38.30
N SER A 471 -13.58 53.78 37.30
CA SER A 471 -12.22 53.22 37.19
C SER A 471 -12.08 51.70 36.96
N ASP A 472 -13.13 50.90 37.16
CA ASP A 472 -13.05 49.45 36.99
C ASP A 472 -12.94 49.04 35.51
N ARG A 473 -11.75 48.58 35.08
CA ARG A 473 -11.43 48.27 33.68
C ARG A 473 -12.18 47.02 33.19
N CYS A 474 -13.29 47.23 32.47
CA CYS A 474 -13.95 46.14 31.76
C CYS A 474 -13.12 45.67 30.54
N ARG A 475 -12.20 44.72 30.75
CA ARG A 475 -11.53 44.01 29.64
C ARG A 475 -12.61 43.28 28.83
N THR A 476 -12.85 43.66 27.57
CA THR A 476 -13.74 42.89 26.69
C THR A 476 -13.23 41.45 26.61
N ARG A 477 -14.03 40.51 27.11
CA ARG A 477 -13.84 39.09 26.80
C ARG A 477 -14.16 38.95 25.32
N GLY A 478 -13.18 38.51 24.52
CA GLY A 478 -13.45 38.24 23.12
C GLY A 478 -14.51 37.15 23.01
N LEU A 479 -15.61 37.47 22.31
CA LEU A 479 -16.75 36.60 21.96
C LEU A 479 -16.82 35.33 22.80
N ALA A 480 -17.31 35.48 24.04
CA ALA A 480 -16.96 34.62 25.16
C ALA A 480 -17.58 33.21 25.08
N ALA A 481 -16.96 32.35 24.27
CA ALA A 481 -17.36 30.96 24.08
C ALA A 481 -17.38 30.20 25.42
N ARG A 482 -18.59 29.95 25.94
CA ARG A 482 -18.81 28.93 26.96
C ARG A 482 -18.89 27.59 26.26
N GLY A 483 -17.80 26.82 26.27
CA GLY A 483 -17.77 25.48 25.69
C GLY A 483 -18.88 24.60 26.28
N ALA A 484 -19.88 24.29 25.46
CA ALA A 484 -21.11 23.64 25.86
C ALA A 484 -20.91 22.13 26.02
N ARG A 485 -20.24 21.70 27.09
CA ARG A 485 -20.11 20.27 27.42
C ARG A 485 -21.50 19.66 27.62
N HIS A 486 -21.92 18.88 26.63
CA HIS A 486 -23.26 18.29 26.59
C HIS A 486 -23.33 17.11 27.56
N ASP A 487 -23.73 17.40 28.80
CA ASP A 487 -23.97 16.41 29.86
C ASP A 487 -25.17 15.54 29.47
N ARG A 488 -24.89 14.32 28.98
CA ARG A 488 -25.91 13.41 28.44
C ARG A 488 -26.88 12.97 29.54
N ARG A 489 -28.04 13.60 29.58
CA ARG A 489 -29.22 13.12 30.31
C ARG A 489 -30.08 12.32 29.35
N ASP A 490 -29.98 10.99 29.43
CA ASP A 490 -30.83 10.09 28.66
C ASP A 490 -32.31 10.25 29.08
N ASP A 491 -33.17 10.60 28.13
CA ASP A 491 -34.61 10.72 28.39
C ASP A 491 -35.30 9.35 28.24
N ALA A 492 -35.32 8.60 29.34
CA ALA A 492 -35.72 7.18 29.37
C ALA A 492 -36.81 6.88 30.43
N ARG A 493 -37.90 7.66 30.44
CA ARG A 493 -39.09 7.32 31.25
C ARG A 493 -39.91 6.21 30.60
N HIS A 494 -39.68 4.95 31.00
CA HIS A 494 -40.73 3.94 31.33
C HIS A 494 -40.22 2.47 31.32
N ARG A 495 -40.00 1.87 32.51
CA ARG A 495 -40.72 0.68 33.04
C ARG A 495 -40.10 0.20 34.37
N ARG A 496 -40.78 -0.72 35.07
CA ARG A 496 -40.50 -1.17 36.45
C ARG A 496 -39.59 -2.41 36.49
N GLY A 497 -38.74 -2.57 37.51
CA GLY A 497 -38.13 -3.88 37.82
C GLY A 497 -36.95 -3.94 38.82
N HIS A 498 -37.25 -4.33 40.07
CA HIS A 498 -36.40 -5.09 41.02
C HIS A 498 -34.95 -4.68 41.41
N ARG A 499 -34.84 -4.23 42.68
CA ARG A 499 -33.86 -4.64 43.74
C ARG A 499 -32.33 -4.71 43.45
N LEU A 500 -31.61 -3.69 43.98
CA LEU A 500 -30.51 -3.73 44.99
C LEU A 500 -29.73 -5.06 45.25
N PRO A 501 -28.41 -5.00 45.55
CA PRO A 501 -27.82 -4.06 46.52
C PRO A 501 -26.48 -3.36 46.15
N ARG A 502 -26.06 -2.41 47.02
CA ARG A 502 -24.71 -1.80 47.08
C ARG A 502 -23.79 -2.64 48.01
N PRO A 503 -22.45 -2.50 47.95
CA PRO A 503 -21.80 -1.51 48.82
C PRO A 503 -20.63 -0.71 48.22
N LEU A 504 -20.32 0.37 48.94
CA LEU A 504 -19.11 1.22 49.01
C LEU A 504 -17.79 0.68 48.38
N HIS A 505 -17.03 1.56 47.73
CA HIS A 505 -15.82 2.13 48.35
C HIS A 505 -15.30 3.41 47.64
N VAL A 506 -14.50 4.20 48.36
CA VAL A 506 -13.87 5.46 47.91
C VAL A 506 -12.46 5.19 47.37
N TRP A 507 -12.02 5.93 46.34
CA TRP A 507 -10.59 6.26 46.17
C TRP A 507 -10.38 7.71 45.73
N ARG A 508 -9.26 8.29 46.16
CA ARG A 508 -8.80 9.65 45.84
C ARG A 508 -8.00 9.67 44.53
N GLN A 509 -7.71 10.89 44.07
CA GLN A 509 -6.74 11.17 43.00
C GLN A 509 -5.38 10.51 43.28
N ASP A 510 -4.66 10.13 42.22
CA ASP A 510 -3.33 10.71 42.02
C ASP A 510 -2.95 10.80 40.53
N ARG A 511 -1.90 11.56 40.22
CA ARG A 511 -1.35 11.74 38.86
C ARG A 511 -0.16 10.81 38.65
N HIS A 512 -0.03 10.19 37.46
CA HIS A 512 1.19 10.27 36.62
C HIS A 512 1.15 9.35 35.38
N ARG A 513 1.93 9.73 34.35
CA ARG A 513 2.46 8.92 33.24
C ARG A 513 1.47 8.14 32.35
N ALA A 514 1.09 8.76 31.24
CA ALA A 514 0.96 8.08 29.95
C ALA A 514 1.99 8.69 28.97
N GLY A 515 2.77 7.89 28.25
CA GLY A 515 3.86 8.43 27.43
C GLY A 515 4.94 7.47 26.95
N VAL A 516 4.58 6.28 26.44
CA VAL A 516 5.47 5.45 25.60
C VAL A 516 4.63 4.80 24.50
N HIS A 517 4.94 5.10 23.23
CA HIS A 517 4.99 4.18 22.07
C HIS A 517 5.16 5.01 20.79
N GLY A 518 6.37 5.55 20.60
CA GLY A 518 6.79 6.27 19.39
C GLY A 518 8.20 5.85 19.01
N ARG A 519 8.35 4.67 18.40
CA ARG A 519 9.62 4.13 17.86
C ARG A 519 9.37 3.20 16.67
N ALA A 520 9.19 3.82 15.51
CA ALA A 520 9.45 3.28 14.18
C ALA A 520 9.80 4.48 13.27
N GLU A 521 10.28 4.22 12.04
CA GLU A 521 10.34 5.20 10.95
C GLU A 521 11.16 6.50 11.19
N ARG A 522 12.46 6.37 11.49
CA ARG A 522 13.46 7.45 11.24
C ARG A 522 14.84 6.93 10.80
N GLU A 523 14.89 6.04 9.80
CA GLU A 523 16.17 5.45 9.36
C GLU A 523 16.21 5.10 7.86
N VAL A 524 16.10 6.11 7.00
CA VAL A 524 16.38 6.00 5.53
C VAL A 524 17.22 7.18 5.02
N GLN A 525 16.90 8.41 5.40
CA GLN A 525 17.51 9.62 4.81
C GLN A 525 18.86 10.03 5.46
N ARG A 526 19.92 9.22 5.32
CA ARG A 526 21.30 9.64 5.72
C ARG A 526 22.51 8.91 5.10
N GLU A 527 22.39 8.37 3.88
CA GLU A 527 23.51 7.78 3.12
C GLU A 527 23.72 8.45 1.74
N GLN A 528 24.20 9.71 1.75
CA GLN A 528 24.73 10.38 0.54
C GLN A 528 26.02 11.19 0.81
N ASP A 529 26.17 11.83 1.98
CA ASP A 529 27.32 12.69 2.30
C ASP A 529 28.51 11.99 3.00
N LYS A 530 29.16 11.02 2.33
CA LYS A 530 30.44 10.43 2.79
C LYS A 530 31.48 10.19 1.67
N ARG A 531 31.88 11.26 0.97
CA ARG A 531 33.06 11.28 0.08
C ARG A 531 33.95 12.53 0.26
N ALA A 532 34.54 12.73 1.44
CA ALA A 532 35.69 13.63 1.66
C ALA A 532 36.39 13.35 3.01
N ALA A 533 37.63 13.83 3.17
CA ALA A 533 38.43 13.91 4.42
C ALA A 533 38.47 12.65 5.32
N ALA A 534 39.48 11.78 5.35
CA ALA A 534 40.94 11.92 5.25
C ALA A 534 41.64 12.57 6.47
N ARG A 535 42.76 11.93 6.89
CA ARG A 535 43.78 12.35 7.89
C ARG A 535 43.45 12.32 9.40
N SER A 536 43.76 11.16 9.99
CA SER A 536 44.74 10.98 11.09
C SER A 536 44.73 11.89 12.33
N LEU A 537 44.63 11.24 13.50
CA LEU A 537 45.52 11.51 14.64
C LEU A 537 45.65 10.24 15.51
N LEU A 538 46.88 9.87 15.89
CA LEU A 538 47.16 8.91 16.96
C LEU A 538 47.09 9.62 18.31
N VAL A 539 46.85 8.89 19.41
CA VAL A 539 47.70 8.89 20.63
C VAL A 539 47.19 7.91 21.72
N HIS A 540 48.12 7.12 22.29
CA HIS A 540 48.15 6.44 23.61
C HIS A 540 46.90 5.77 24.25
N ARG A 541 46.80 4.45 24.04
CA ARG A 541 47.28 3.38 24.98
C ARG A 541 47.59 3.76 26.45
N VAL A 542 46.99 3.05 27.44
CA VAL A 542 47.64 2.32 28.59
C VAL A 542 46.61 1.78 29.62
N CYS A 543 47.00 0.81 30.46
CA CYS A 543 46.15 -0.10 31.26
C CYS A 543 46.06 0.21 32.78
N ALA A 544 44.95 -0.23 33.42
CA ALA A 544 44.90 -0.78 34.80
C ALA A 544 43.62 -1.66 34.94
N ARG A 545 43.48 -2.82 35.63
CA ARG A 545 44.08 -3.53 36.80
C ARG A 545 43.25 -3.43 38.12
N GLY A 546 42.67 -4.56 38.54
CA GLY A 546 42.04 -4.85 39.84
C GLY A 546 40.96 -5.94 39.67
N ARG A 547 41.00 -7.19 40.18
CA ARG A 547 41.47 -7.90 41.41
C ARG A 547 40.35 -8.15 42.44
N ALA A 548 40.05 -9.46 42.65
CA ALA A 548 39.59 -10.09 43.92
C ALA A 548 38.21 -9.73 44.52
N ALA A 549 37.55 -10.54 45.38
CA ALA A 549 37.55 -12.00 45.63
C ALA A 549 36.42 -12.41 46.64
N HIS A 550 36.22 -13.72 46.86
CA HIS A 550 35.50 -14.38 47.99
C HIS A 550 33.98 -14.16 48.23
N ARG A 551 33.20 -15.25 48.22
CA ARG A 551 32.75 -16.01 49.43
C ARG A 551 32.04 -17.32 49.02
N ALA A 552 31.66 -18.19 49.98
CA ALA A 552 31.21 -19.56 49.70
C ALA A 552 30.30 -20.19 50.79
N ARG A 553 29.68 -21.35 50.44
CA ARG A 553 28.93 -22.35 51.27
C ARG A 553 27.50 -21.98 51.73
N GLY A 554 26.59 -22.97 51.75
CA GLY A 554 25.40 -22.95 52.63
C GLY A 554 24.18 -23.85 52.28
N ALA A 555 24.14 -25.07 52.83
CA ALA A 555 22.97 -25.86 53.28
C ALA A 555 21.64 -26.01 52.46
N ALA A 556 21.42 -27.24 51.96
CA ALA A 556 20.34 -28.21 52.26
C ALA A 556 18.87 -27.79 52.55
N GLY A 557 17.94 -28.66 52.09
CA GLY A 557 16.53 -28.72 52.55
C GLY A 557 15.73 -29.90 51.97
N GLU A 558 15.58 -31.01 52.71
CA GLU A 558 14.60 -32.09 52.42
C GLU A 558 13.24 -31.79 53.05
N TRP A 559 12.15 -32.27 52.45
CA TRP A 559 10.89 -32.62 53.14
C TRP A 559 10.29 -33.91 52.57
N ARG A 560 9.60 -34.70 53.41
CA ARG A 560 9.40 -36.15 53.17
C ARG A 560 8.16 -36.73 53.89
N ARG A 561 7.51 -37.72 53.26
CA ARG A 561 6.62 -38.80 53.80
C ARG A 561 5.10 -38.57 53.98
N GLY A 562 4.34 -39.52 53.40
CA GLY A 562 3.19 -40.27 53.94
C GLY A 562 3.02 -41.52 53.04
N ARG A 563 3.01 -42.79 53.48
CA ARG A 563 2.17 -43.56 54.44
C ARG A 563 0.69 -43.63 54.02
N GLU A 564 -0.06 -44.74 54.06
CA GLU A 564 0.12 -46.22 54.26
C GLU A 564 -1.24 -46.89 53.81
N ARG A 565 -1.59 -48.21 53.73
CA ARG A 565 -1.03 -49.52 54.15
C ARG A 565 -1.79 -50.70 53.45
N ARG A 566 -1.12 -51.86 53.21
CA ARG A 566 -1.70 -53.25 53.07
C ARG A 566 -2.67 -53.54 51.88
N SER A 567 -2.92 -54.78 51.41
CA SER A 567 -2.29 -56.12 51.61
C SER A 567 -2.76 -57.14 50.54
N SER A 568 -2.02 -58.26 50.37
CA SER A 568 -2.38 -59.54 49.69
C SER A 568 -2.65 -59.49 48.17
N ASP A 569 -2.39 -60.53 47.35
CA ASP A 569 -1.86 -61.89 47.66
C ASP A 569 -0.84 -62.42 46.61
N ARG A 570 -0.52 -63.73 46.64
CA ARG A 570 0.78 -64.29 46.18
C ARG A 570 0.66 -65.43 45.11
N PRO A 571 1.60 -66.41 44.94
CA PRO A 571 2.33 -66.66 43.67
C PRO A 571 1.87 -67.96 42.91
N GLN A 572 2.44 -68.44 41.79
CA GLN A 572 3.81 -68.95 41.49
C GLN A 572 3.99 -69.18 39.95
N GLY A 573 5.16 -69.46 39.37
CA GLY A 573 6.47 -69.82 39.94
C GLY A 573 7.67 -69.64 38.97
N ALA A 574 8.82 -70.27 39.27
CA ALA A 574 10.12 -70.06 38.59
C ALA A 574 10.80 -71.41 38.24
N ARG A 575 11.97 -71.51 37.57
CA ARG A 575 13.34 -71.14 38.06
C ARG A 575 14.41 -71.34 36.95
N ARG A 576 15.55 -70.61 37.06
CA ARG A 576 16.99 -71.01 36.88
C ARG A 576 17.43 -71.84 35.63
N VAL A 577 18.63 -71.77 35.05
CA VAL A 577 19.84 -70.89 35.00
C VAL A 577 20.84 -71.59 33.99
N PRO A 578 21.90 -70.96 33.43
CA PRO A 578 22.49 -71.32 32.11
C PRO A 578 23.88 -72.04 32.24
N PRO A 579 24.90 -71.99 31.32
CA PRO A 579 25.01 -71.45 29.94
C PRO A 579 25.79 -72.34 28.90
N GLY A 580 25.93 -71.88 27.63
CA GLY A 580 26.79 -72.54 26.62
C GLY A 580 27.19 -71.66 25.40
N ARG A 581 28.48 -71.70 25.01
CA ARG A 581 29.11 -71.04 23.82
C ARG A 581 28.62 -71.72 22.51
N GLY A 582 28.52 -71.13 21.32
CA GLY A 582 29.28 -70.05 20.66
C GLY A 582 30.05 -70.57 19.40
N ARG A 583 30.02 -69.79 18.30
CA ARG A 583 30.78 -69.88 17.01
C ARG A 583 30.24 -70.67 15.80
N GLN A 584 30.61 -70.10 14.63
CA GLN A 584 30.56 -70.62 13.24
C GLN A 584 31.62 -71.76 13.06
N ALA A 585 31.77 -72.48 11.94
CA ALA A 585 31.53 -72.17 10.52
C ALA A 585 31.52 -73.46 9.63
N GLN A 586 31.27 -73.29 8.30
CA GLN A 586 31.90 -73.95 7.11
C GLN A 586 32.33 -75.45 7.18
N ALA A 587 32.17 -76.32 6.17
CA ALA A 587 32.16 -76.15 4.71
C ALA A 587 31.69 -77.45 3.99
N ALA A 588 31.54 -77.38 2.64
CA ALA A 588 31.72 -78.49 1.67
C ALA A 588 30.81 -79.75 1.77
N ALA A 589 30.78 -80.68 0.79
CA ALA A 589 30.77 -80.58 -0.68
C ALA A 589 30.42 -81.98 -1.27
N ALA A 590 29.88 -82.03 -2.49
CA ALA A 590 29.67 -83.25 -3.31
C ALA A 590 28.69 -84.29 -2.71
N ASP A 591 28.21 -85.32 -3.42
CA ASP A 591 28.37 -85.69 -4.84
C ASP A 591 27.14 -86.48 -5.37
N GLU A 592 27.28 -87.10 -6.53
CA GLU A 592 26.47 -88.18 -7.14
C GLU A 592 25.24 -87.84 -8.02
N ALA A 593 25.26 -88.42 -9.22
CA ALA A 593 24.13 -88.63 -10.13
C ALA A 593 24.36 -89.93 -10.91
N PRO A 594 23.27 -90.62 -11.30
CA PRO A 594 23.11 -91.07 -12.70
C PRO A 594 21.69 -90.70 -13.21
N ALA A 595 21.42 -90.39 -14.49
CA ALA A 595 21.57 -91.20 -15.72
C ALA A 595 20.74 -92.51 -15.66
N ALA A 596 19.85 -92.86 -16.58
CA ALA A 596 19.25 -92.17 -17.74
C ALA A 596 17.82 -92.79 -17.95
N ASP A 597 17.04 -92.68 -19.04
CA ASP A 597 17.16 -92.09 -20.39
C ASP A 597 15.72 -91.89 -20.95
N GLY A 598 15.55 -91.57 -22.24
CA GLY A 598 14.33 -91.90 -23.01
C GLY A 598 13.61 -90.73 -23.70
N ALA A 599 13.58 -90.77 -25.03
CA ALA A 599 12.71 -90.00 -25.93
C ALA A 599 12.49 -90.83 -27.23
N PRO A 600 11.49 -90.55 -28.10
CA PRO A 600 10.60 -89.37 -28.14
C PRO A 600 9.10 -89.70 -28.36
N ALA A 601 8.34 -88.65 -28.73
CA ALA A 601 7.10 -88.62 -29.53
C ALA A 601 5.77 -88.22 -28.85
N LEU A 602 5.25 -87.07 -29.30
CA LEU A 602 3.85 -86.72 -29.57
C LEU A 602 2.76 -87.05 -28.52
N MET A 603 2.26 -86.01 -27.82
CA MET A 603 0.97 -85.41 -28.24
C MET A 603 0.83 -83.94 -27.81
N TYR A 604 -0.30 -83.32 -28.14
CA TYR A 604 -0.63 -81.90 -27.99
C TYR A 604 -1.68 -81.72 -26.87
N GLU A 605 -1.79 -80.51 -26.31
CA GLU A 605 -2.65 -80.15 -25.14
C GLU A 605 -2.21 -80.88 -23.83
N ASP A 606 -2.16 -80.28 -22.64
CA ASP A 606 -2.78 -79.06 -22.09
C ASP A 606 -1.79 -78.31 -21.15
N LEU A 607 -1.57 -77.01 -21.42
CA LEU A 607 -0.93 -76.07 -20.48
C LEU A 607 -1.66 -74.71 -20.47
N ALA A 608 -2.98 -74.73 -20.52
CA ALA A 608 -3.83 -73.53 -20.53
C ALA A 608 -4.25 -73.05 -19.11
N SER A 609 -3.62 -73.54 -18.04
CA SER A 609 -3.93 -73.11 -16.66
C SER A 609 -2.68 -72.94 -15.78
N GLY A 610 -2.73 -72.04 -14.77
CA GLY A 610 -1.74 -72.05 -13.68
C GLY A 610 -0.97 -70.76 -13.33
N SER A 611 -1.57 -69.56 -13.31
CA SER A 611 -0.98 -68.40 -12.58
C SER A 611 -1.91 -67.88 -11.48
N ARG A 612 -1.82 -68.48 -10.28
CA ARG A 612 -2.70 -68.17 -9.13
C ARG A 612 -2.64 -66.70 -8.65
N ALA A 613 -1.59 -65.96 -9.02
CA ALA A 613 -1.43 -64.53 -8.71
C ALA A 613 -2.40 -63.57 -9.43
N ARG A 614 -3.18 -64.02 -10.43
CA ARG A 614 -4.09 -63.13 -11.19
C ARG A 614 -5.43 -62.80 -10.50
N ARG A 615 -5.81 -63.50 -9.42
CA ARG A 615 -7.19 -63.43 -8.86
C ARG A 615 -7.49 -62.26 -7.90
N THR A 616 -6.57 -61.33 -7.69
CA THR A 616 -6.74 -60.16 -6.79
C THR A 616 -6.55 -58.79 -7.46
N LEU A 617 -6.46 -58.75 -8.79
CA LEU A 617 -6.40 -57.50 -9.55
C LEU A 617 -7.81 -56.89 -9.66
N THR A 618 -7.98 -55.64 -9.20
CA THR A 618 -9.23 -54.89 -9.34
C THR A 618 -9.59 -54.65 -10.81
N GLY A 619 -10.86 -54.34 -11.11
CA GLY A 619 -11.29 -54.04 -12.49
C GLY A 619 -10.48 -52.91 -13.15
N ALA A 620 -10.14 -51.87 -12.37
CA ALA A 620 -9.27 -50.78 -12.82
C ALA A 620 -7.86 -51.26 -13.20
N ALA A 621 -7.28 -52.21 -12.46
CA ALA A 621 -5.96 -52.77 -12.77
C ALA A 621 -5.98 -53.61 -14.07
N HIS A 622 -7.06 -54.34 -14.33
CA HIS A 622 -7.26 -55.04 -15.60
C HIS A 622 -7.35 -54.08 -16.78
N VAL A 623 -8.09 -52.97 -16.64
CA VAL A 623 -8.17 -51.91 -17.66
C VAL A 623 -6.80 -51.27 -17.90
N LEU A 624 -6.09 -50.84 -16.85
CA LEU A 624 -4.75 -50.25 -16.98
C LEU A 624 -3.76 -51.18 -17.70
N PHE A 625 -3.80 -52.49 -17.40
CA PHE A 625 -2.97 -53.49 -18.07
C PHE A 625 -3.34 -53.66 -19.55
N ALA A 626 -4.64 -53.71 -19.88
CA ALA A 626 -5.12 -53.76 -21.27
C ALA A 626 -4.81 -52.48 -22.08
N LEU A 627 -4.71 -51.33 -21.40
CA LEU A 627 -4.28 -50.05 -21.98
C LEU A 627 -2.74 -49.89 -22.07
N GLN A 628 -1.96 -50.85 -21.55
CA GLN A 628 -0.48 -50.81 -21.47
C GLN A 628 0.08 -49.65 -20.61
N LEU A 629 -0.63 -49.26 -19.56
CA LEU A 629 -0.30 -48.12 -18.70
C LEU A 629 0.35 -48.54 -17.37
N ASP A 630 1.31 -47.76 -16.89
CA ASP A 630 1.83 -47.89 -15.53
C ASP A 630 0.90 -47.20 -14.52
N GLY A 631 0.11 -48.01 -13.79
CA GLY A 631 -0.86 -47.51 -12.81
C GLY A 631 -0.30 -46.51 -11.79
N PRO A 632 0.86 -46.78 -11.14
CA PRO A 632 1.49 -45.83 -10.21
C PRO A 632 1.83 -44.48 -10.87
N LEU A 633 2.40 -44.48 -12.08
CA LEU A 633 2.72 -43.24 -12.81
C LEU A 633 1.44 -42.46 -13.17
N VAL A 634 0.42 -43.14 -13.72
CA VAL A 634 -0.86 -42.50 -14.09
C VAL A 634 -1.58 -41.94 -12.86
N ALA A 635 -1.56 -42.64 -11.72
CA ALA A 635 -2.11 -42.13 -10.47
C ALA A 635 -1.37 -40.88 -9.99
N GLY A 636 -0.03 -40.85 -10.04
CA GLY A 636 0.76 -39.67 -9.69
C GLY A 636 0.45 -38.46 -10.59
N LEU A 637 0.38 -38.67 -11.91
CA LEU A 637 0.01 -37.63 -12.87
C LEU A 637 -1.41 -37.11 -12.62
N GLY A 638 -2.36 -38.01 -12.33
CA GLY A 638 -3.75 -37.68 -12.02
C GLY A 638 -3.90 -36.88 -10.72
N LEU A 639 -3.14 -37.22 -9.67
CA LEU A 639 -3.13 -36.47 -8.40
C LEU A 639 -2.59 -35.05 -8.57
N ILE A 640 -1.50 -34.87 -9.33
CA ILE A 640 -0.95 -33.53 -9.62
C ILE A 640 -1.96 -32.71 -10.43
N ALA A 641 -2.60 -33.30 -11.45
CA ALA A 641 -3.61 -32.62 -12.26
C ALA A 641 -4.87 -32.25 -11.45
N ALA A 642 -5.35 -33.12 -10.57
CA ALA A 642 -6.49 -32.86 -9.70
C ALA A 642 -6.20 -31.72 -8.70
N PHE A 643 -5.03 -31.76 -8.05
CA PHE A 643 -4.56 -30.65 -7.20
C PHE A 643 -4.41 -29.35 -8.01
N GLY A 644 -3.90 -29.45 -9.23
CA GLY A 644 -3.77 -28.34 -10.18
C GLY A 644 -5.09 -27.63 -10.47
N LEU A 645 -6.17 -28.38 -10.73
CA LEU A 645 -7.50 -27.80 -10.97
C LEU A 645 -8.07 -27.09 -9.73
N VAL A 646 -7.82 -27.61 -8.52
CA VAL A 646 -8.24 -26.98 -7.25
C VAL A 646 -7.51 -25.66 -6.99
N VAL A 647 -6.20 -25.62 -7.22
CA VAL A 647 -5.39 -24.40 -7.12
C VAL A 647 -5.78 -23.39 -8.22
N LEU A 648 -5.94 -23.85 -9.46
CA LEU A 648 -6.31 -23.00 -10.59
C LEU A 648 -7.69 -22.35 -10.41
N TYR A 649 -8.64 -23.00 -9.74
CA TYR A 649 -9.93 -22.38 -9.42
C TYR A 649 -9.75 -21.12 -8.56
N SER A 650 -8.90 -21.18 -7.52
CA SER A 650 -8.57 -20.01 -6.72
C SER A 650 -7.77 -18.97 -7.52
N ALA A 651 -6.66 -19.40 -8.15
CA ALA A 651 -5.73 -18.54 -8.89
C ALA A 651 -6.38 -17.82 -10.10
N SER A 652 -7.45 -18.37 -10.66
CA SER A 652 -8.23 -17.74 -11.73
C SER A 652 -9.39 -16.86 -11.24
N GLY A 653 -9.46 -16.56 -9.94
CA GLY A 653 -10.51 -15.73 -9.36
C GLY A 653 -11.88 -16.41 -9.38
N GLN A 654 -11.94 -17.70 -9.05
CA GLN A 654 -13.15 -18.53 -9.08
C GLN A 654 -13.74 -18.71 -10.50
N SER A 655 -12.91 -18.61 -11.55
CA SER A 655 -13.34 -18.72 -12.93
C SER A 655 -13.57 -20.18 -13.37
N VAL A 656 -14.80 -20.68 -13.18
CA VAL A 656 -15.23 -22.02 -13.65
C VAL A 656 -14.88 -22.24 -15.12
N ALA A 657 -15.10 -21.24 -15.98
CA ALA A 657 -14.77 -21.32 -17.42
C ALA A 657 -13.27 -21.53 -17.68
N THR A 658 -12.38 -21.09 -16.79
CA THR A 658 -10.93 -21.31 -16.91
C THR A 658 -10.53 -22.71 -16.44
N VAL A 659 -11.15 -23.21 -15.36
CA VAL A 659 -11.00 -24.61 -14.90
C VAL A 659 -11.49 -25.59 -15.97
N VAL A 660 -12.67 -25.38 -16.56
CA VAL A 660 -13.23 -26.23 -17.63
C VAL A 660 -12.32 -26.27 -18.85
N ARG A 661 -11.79 -25.11 -19.29
CA ARG A 661 -10.83 -25.04 -20.41
C ARG A 661 -9.53 -25.80 -20.12
N THR A 662 -9.07 -25.88 -18.88
CA THR A 662 -7.92 -26.71 -18.48
C THR A 662 -8.27 -28.19 -18.38
N ALA A 663 -9.43 -28.54 -17.82
CA ALA A 663 -9.91 -29.91 -17.74
C ALA A 663 -10.05 -30.55 -19.15
N LEU A 664 -10.53 -29.80 -20.14
CA LEU A 664 -10.58 -30.24 -21.53
C LEU A 664 -9.18 -30.47 -22.15
N ARG A 665 -8.17 -29.67 -21.80
CA ARG A 665 -6.77 -29.89 -22.22
C ARG A 665 -6.13 -31.09 -21.53
N LEU A 666 -6.42 -31.30 -20.25
CA LEU A 666 -6.00 -32.48 -19.49
C LEU A 666 -6.64 -33.76 -20.07
N LEU A 667 -7.92 -33.70 -20.45
CA LEU A 667 -8.61 -34.80 -21.16
C LEU A 667 -7.96 -35.08 -22.51
N LEU A 668 -7.73 -34.06 -23.34
CA LEU A 668 -7.04 -34.20 -24.63
C LEU A 668 -5.62 -34.76 -24.49
N GLY A 669 -4.86 -34.29 -23.50
CA GLY A 669 -3.53 -34.82 -23.16
C GLY A 669 -3.57 -36.26 -22.65
N THR A 670 -4.59 -36.63 -21.88
CA THR A 670 -4.81 -38.01 -21.42
C THR A 670 -5.17 -38.94 -22.58
N VAL A 671 -5.98 -38.48 -23.54
CA VAL A 671 -6.24 -39.21 -24.79
C VAL A 671 -4.95 -39.38 -25.59
N ALA A 672 -4.15 -38.32 -25.76
CA ALA A 672 -2.86 -38.39 -26.43
C ALA A 672 -1.89 -39.39 -25.75
N LEU A 673 -1.83 -39.38 -24.41
CA LEU A 673 -1.07 -40.34 -23.60
C LEU A 673 -1.53 -41.79 -23.86
N VAL A 674 -2.83 -42.06 -23.83
CA VAL A 674 -3.42 -43.41 -24.02
C VAL A 674 -3.30 -43.92 -25.46
N LEU A 675 -3.28 -43.02 -26.45
CA LEU A 675 -2.99 -43.37 -27.84
C LEU A 675 -1.50 -43.69 -28.02
N LEU A 676 -0.61 -42.80 -27.55
CA LEU A 676 0.83 -42.96 -27.71
C LEU A 676 1.39 -44.17 -26.92
N ALA A 677 0.84 -44.49 -25.74
CA ALA A 677 1.19 -45.66 -24.94
C ALA A 677 1.06 -47.01 -25.67
N ARG A 678 0.21 -47.08 -26.71
CA ARG A 678 0.04 -48.31 -27.52
C ARG A 678 0.97 -48.38 -28.73
N VAL A 679 1.57 -47.27 -29.16
CA VAL A 679 2.37 -47.19 -30.39
C VAL A 679 3.60 -48.08 -30.28
N ASN A 680 3.92 -48.84 -31.33
CA ASN A 680 5.08 -49.71 -31.34
C ASN A 680 6.40 -48.89 -31.28
N PRO A 681 7.34 -49.17 -30.36
CA PRO A 681 8.65 -48.51 -30.33
C PRO A 681 9.41 -48.55 -31.67
N ASN A 682 9.24 -49.61 -32.46
CA ASN A 682 9.82 -49.73 -33.81
C ASN A 682 9.14 -48.86 -34.87
N PHE A 683 7.92 -48.37 -34.59
CA PHE A 683 7.29 -47.31 -35.38
C PHE A 683 7.84 -45.95 -34.95
N LEU A 684 7.87 -45.65 -33.64
CA LEU A 684 8.44 -44.40 -33.10
C LEU A 684 9.86 -44.16 -33.64
N ARG A 685 10.74 -45.17 -33.53
CA ARG A 685 12.14 -45.12 -34.04
C ARG A 685 12.25 -44.91 -35.55
N ARG A 686 11.25 -45.32 -36.35
CA ARG A 686 11.21 -45.05 -37.80
C ARG A 686 10.60 -43.69 -38.14
N ALA A 687 9.67 -43.21 -37.32
CA ALA A 687 9.04 -41.89 -37.46
C ALA A 687 9.96 -40.75 -36.98
N THR A 688 10.94 -41.02 -36.11
CA THR A 688 11.81 -39.99 -35.50
C THR A 688 12.41 -38.98 -36.49
N PRO A 689 13.07 -39.38 -37.60
CA PRO A 689 13.73 -38.41 -38.48
C PRO A 689 12.70 -37.51 -39.19
N TRP A 690 11.57 -38.09 -39.59
CA TRP A 690 10.45 -37.37 -40.21
C TRP A 690 9.81 -36.37 -39.24
N LEU A 691 9.62 -36.76 -37.97
CA LEU A 691 9.09 -35.89 -36.93
C LEU A 691 10.01 -34.69 -36.64
N TYR A 692 11.32 -34.91 -36.64
CA TYR A 692 12.32 -33.86 -36.49
C TYR A 692 12.33 -32.90 -37.69
N VAL A 693 12.40 -33.42 -38.92
CA VAL A 693 12.41 -32.59 -40.14
C VAL A 693 11.12 -31.79 -40.28
N ALA A 694 9.96 -32.43 -40.14
CA ALA A 694 8.66 -31.75 -40.16
C ALA A 694 8.56 -30.67 -39.06
N GLY A 695 9.10 -30.95 -37.88
CA GLY A 695 9.20 -29.99 -36.79
C GLY A 695 10.04 -28.75 -37.12
N CYS A 696 11.22 -28.95 -37.72
CA CYS A 696 12.09 -27.86 -38.13
C CYS A 696 11.47 -27.03 -39.27
N VAL A 697 10.78 -27.68 -40.21
CA VAL A 697 9.98 -27.00 -41.25
C VAL A 697 8.85 -26.19 -40.63
N LEU A 698 8.12 -26.72 -39.64
CA LEU A 698 7.09 -25.97 -38.92
C LEU A 698 7.66 -24.79 -38.13
N LEU A 699 8.88 -24.88 -37.58
CA LEU A 699 9.56 -23.74 -36.97
C LEU A 699 9.95 -22.66 -38.00
N LEU A 700 10.41 -23.06 -39.19
CA LEU A 700 10.67 -22.12 -40.29
C LEU A 700 9.38 -21.42 -40.75
N ILE A 701 8.26 -22.14 -40.82
CA ILE A 701 6.95 -21.57 -41.15
C ILE A 701 6.48 -20.57 -40.06
N VAL A 702 6.71 -20.85 -38.77
CA VAL A 702 6.45 -19.88 -37.68
C VAL A 702 7.35 -18.65 -37.81
N ALA A 703 8.62 -18.81 -38.15
CA ALA A 703 9.53 -17.68 -38.32
C ALA A 703 9.17 -16.77 -39.53
N ALA A 704 8.49 -17.31 -40.54
CA ALA A 704 8.07 -16.58 -41.74
C ALA A 704 6.64 -16.00 -41.67
N ILE A 705 5.69 -16.69 -41.03
CA ILE A 705 4.24 -16.39 -41.11
C ILE A 705 3.58 -16.35 -39.71
N GLY A 706 4.35 -16.57 -38.63
CA GLY A 706 3.83 -16.65 -37.26
C GLY A 706 3.16 -15.35 -36.80
N HIS A 707 1.99 -15.47 -36.15
CA HIS A 707 1.33 -14.31 -35.55
C HIS A 707 1.99 -13.93 -34.22
N VAL A 708 2.18 -12.62 -34.01
CA VAL A 708 2.64 -12.05 -32.74
C VAL A 708 1.55 -12.22 -31.67
N GLY A 709 1.92 -12.77 -30.51
CA GLY A 709 1.09 -12.77 -29.31
C GLY A 709 1.95 -12.48 -28.08
N MET A 710 1.52 -11.56 -27.22
CA MET A 710 2.29 -11.10 -26.04
C MET A 710 3.76 -10.76 -26.37
N GLY A 711 3.99 -10.10 -27.51
CA GLY A 711 5.32 -9.64 -27.94
C GLY A 711 6.20 -10.66 -28.66
N ALA A 712 5.73 -11.87 -28.99
CA ALA A 712 6.52 -12.86 -29.75
C ALA A 712 5.72 -13.68 -30.77
N GLN A 713 6.34 -14.04 -31.89
CA GLN A 713 5.76 -14.93 -32.92
C GLN A 713 5.98 -16.40 -32.53
N ARG A 714 4.97 -17.03 -31.91
CA ARG A 714 5.10 -18.40 -31.36
C ARG A 714 4.00 -19.38 -31.78
N TRP A 715 2.97 -18.92 -32.48
CA TRP A 715 1.74 -19.69 -32.73
C TRP A 715 1.39 -19.76 -34.21
N LEU A 716 1.08 -20.97 -34.68
CA LEU A 716 0.31 -21.21 -35.90
C LEU A 716 -1.17 -21.20 -35.54
N ASN A 717 -1.95 -20.32 -36.17
CA ASN A 717 -3.39 -20.26 -36.00
C ASN A 717 -4.07 -21.15 -37.05
N LEU A 718 -4.56 -22.32 -36.64
CA LEU A 718 -5.19 -23.31 -37.53
C LEU A 718 -6.73 -23.16 -37.55
N GLY A 719 -7.22 -21.94 -37.32
CA GLY A 719 -8.65 -21.59 -37.24
C GLY A 719 -9.33 -22.11 -35.97
N LEU A 720 -9.40 -23.43 -35.81
CA LEU A 720 -10.05 -24.12 -34.70
C LEU A 720 -9.18 -24.19 -33.43
N PHE A 721 -7.85 -24.14 -33.57
CA PHE A 721 -6.92 -24.15 -32.45
C PHE A 721 -5.59 -23.48 -32.80
N ARG A 722 -4.86 -23.02 -31.77
CA ARG A 722 -3.50 -22.50 -31.89
C ARG A 722 -2.51 -23.62 -31.58
N PHE A 723 -1.56 -23.85 -32.48
CA PHE A 723 -0.50 -24.85 -32.32
C PHE A 723 0.87 -24.18 -32.20
N GLN A 724 1.74 -24.73 -31.34
CA GLN A 724 3.08 -24.21 -31.06
C GLN A 724 4.11 -25.30 -31.42
N PRO A 725 4.75 -25.25 -32.61
CA PRO A 725 5.70 -26.28 -33.05
C PRO A 725 6.91 -26.46 -32.13
N SER A 726 7.32 -25.42 -31.41
CA SER A 726 8.39 -25.50 -30.42
C SER A 726 8.05 -26.37 -29.20
N GLU A 727 6.76 -26.63 -28.93
CA GLU A 727 6.37 -27.67 -27.96
C GLU A 727 6.72 -29.08 -28.47
N LEU A 728 6.40 -29.39 -29.73
CA LEU A 728 6.68 -30.69 -30.32
C LEU A 728 8.19 -31.02 -30.32
N MET A 729 9.05 -30.00 -30.47
CA MET A 729 10.51 -30.19 -30.50
C MET A 729 11.10 -30.62 -29.15
N LYS A 730 10.40 -30.38 -28.04
CA LYS A 730 10.76 -30.91 -26.72
C LYS A 730 10.69 -32.44 -26.66
N LEU A 731 9.89 -33.07 -27.53
CA LEU A 731 9.84 -34.52 -27.71
C LEU A 731 10.74 -34.97 -28.87
N ALA A 732 10.71 -34.27 -30.01
CA ALA A 732 11.41 -34.70 -31.22
C ALA A 732 12.94 -34.62 -31.11
N VAL A 733 13.50 -33.62 -30.41
CA VAL A 733 14.96 -33.48 -30.23
C VAL A 733 15.55 -34.62 -29.39
N PRO A 734 15.10 -34.92 -28.16
CA PRO A 734 15.61 -36.07 -27.41
C PRO A 734 15.35 -37.41 -28.13
N MET A 735 14.22 -37.55 -28.82
CA MET A 735 13.95 -38.72 -29.67
C MET A 735 15.00 -38.87 -30.77
N THR A 736 15.40 -37.78 -31.43
CA THR A 736 16.41 -37.77 -32.51
C THR A 736 17.82 -38.02 -32.00
N CYS A 737 18.17 -37.49 -30.83
CA CYS A 737 19.43 -37.81 -30.16
C CYS A 737 19.50 -39.31 -29.80
N ALA A 738 18.42 -39.88 -29.27
CA ALA A 738 18.34 -41.30 -28.93
C ALA A 738 18.37 -42.20 -30.18
N TRP A 739 17.68 -41.79 -31.26
CA TRP A 739 17.71 -42.46 -32.56
C TRP A 739 19.12 -42.49 -33.15
N TYR A 740 19.80 -41.33 -33.18
CA TYR A 740 21.16 -41.23 -33.69
C TYR A 740 22.15 -42.08 -32.87
N LEU A 741 21.93 -42.24 -31.56
CA LEU A 741 22.79 -43.06 -30.70
C LEU A 741 22.46 -44.55 -30.67
N HIS A 742 21.30 -44.99 -31.18
CA HIS A 742 20.85 -46.38 -31.09
C HIS A 742 21.86 -47.38 -31.67
N ASP A 743 22.29 -47.17 -32.91
CA ASP A 743 23.23 -48.03 -33.65
C ASP A 743 24.71 -47.68 -33.43
N ARG A 744 25.00 -46.72 -32.54
CA ARG A 744 26.35 -46.23 -32.25
C ARG A 744 26.82 -46.70 -30.87
N PRO A 745 28.13 -46.92 -30.66
CA PRO A 745 28.65 -47.38 -29.38
C PRO A 745 28.57 -46.28 -28.32
N LEU A 746 28.16 -46.65 -27.10
CA LEU A 746 28.24 -45.77 -25.93
C LEU A 746 29.55 -46.03 -25.13
N PRO A 747 30.21 -44.99 -24.58
CA PRO A 747 29.89 -43.57 -24.70
C PRO A 747 30.26 -42.98 -26.08
N PRO A 748 29.58 -41.90 -26.52
CA PRO A 748 29.70 -41.35 -27.87
C PRO A 748 31.11 -40.85 -28.23
N SER A 749 31.48 -41.02 -29.50
CA SER A 749 32.72 -40.49 -30.09
C SER A 749 32.66 -38.97 -30.28
N TRP A 750 33.80 -38.29 -30.50
CA TRP A 750 33.81 -36.85 -30.75
C TRP A 750 33.00 -36.46 -32.00
N ARG A 751 33.08 -37.26 -33.08
CA ARG A 751 32.29 -37.07 -34.31
C ARG A 751 30.78 -37.23 -34.02
N SER A 752 30.42 -38.18 -33.16
CA SER A 752 29.04 -38.37 -32.69
C SER A 752 28.55 -37.17 -31.88
N LEU A 753 29.40 -36.62 -31.00
CA LEU A 753 29.09 -35.43 -30.20
C LEU A 753 28.91 -34.19 -31.08
N ALA A 754 29.78 -33.97 -32.07
CA ALA A 754 29.64 -32.86 -33.01
C ALA A 754 28.31 -32.91 -33.78
N MET A 755 27.92 -34.08 -34.28
CA MET A 755 26.64 -34.25 -34.97
C MET A 755 25.43 -34.06 -34.03
N LEU A 756 25.50 -34.56 -32.78
CA LEU A 756 24.47 -34.33 -31.77
C LEU A 756 24.36 -32.84 -31.40
N THR A 757 25.48 -32.12 -31.32
CA THR A 757 25.47 -30.67 -31.11
C THR A 757 24.75 -29.96 -32.25
N VAL A 758 24.97 -30.33 -33.53
CA VAL A 758 24.21 -29.77 -34.65
C VAL A 758 22.71 -30.09 -34.57
N LEU A 759 22.36 -31.35 -34.26
CA LEU A 759 20.96 -31.80 -34.11
C LEU A 759 20.21 -31.15 -32.93
N ILE A 760 20.92 -30.58 -31.96
CA ILE A 760 20.33 -29.82 -30.85
C ILE A 760 20.31 -28.32 -31.19
N LEU A 761 21.43 -27.75 -31.64
CA LEU A 761 21.56 -26.31 -31.88
C LEU A 761 20.70 -25.81 -33.04
N MET A 762 20.40 -26.64 -34.05
CA MET A 762 19.60 -26.24 -35.20
C MET A 762 18.16 -25.83 -34.81
N PRO A 763 17.33 -26.67 -34.15
CA PRO A 763 16.01 -26.26 -33.67
C PRO A 763 16.08 -25.24 -32.52
N VAL A 764 17.11 -25.28 -31.67
CA VAL A 764 17.31 -24.28 -30.59
C VAL A 764 17.53 -22.88 -31.18
N GLY A 765 18.33 -22.76 -32.24
CA GLY A 765 18.53 -21.49 -32.96
C GLY A 765 17.24 -20.99 -33.62
N LEU A 766 16.48 -21.86 -34.28
CA LEU A 766 15.18 -21.50 -34.87
C LEU A 766 14.18 -20.98 -33.84
N VAL A 767 14.18 -21.50 -32.60
CA VAL A 767 13.32 -21.00 -31.51
C VAL A 767 13.88 -19.74 -30.85
N ALA A 768 15.20 -19.59 -30.77
CA ALA A 768 15.83 -18.34 -30.29
C ALA A 768 15.53 -17.14 -31.20
N ILE A 769 15.37 -17.37 -32.51
CA ILE A 769 14.93 -16.37 -33.50
C ILE A 769 13.45 -15.96 -33.32
N GLN A 770 12.64 -16.72 -32.56
CA GLN A 770 11.21 -16.47 -32.29
C GLN A 770 10.96 -15.72 -30.94
N PRO A 771 11.87 -14.82 -30.55
CA PRO A 771 12.07 -14.37 -29.16
C PRO A 771 11.69 -15.32 -28.02
N ASP A 772 11.95 -16.63 -28.14
CA ASP A 772 11.58 -17.64 -27.12
C ASP A 772 12.80 -18.35 -26.53
N LEU A 773 13.65 -17.56 -25.87
CA LEU A 773 14.84 -18.06 -25.16
C LEU A 773 14.51 -19.14 -24.12
N GLY A 774 13.32 -19.10 -23.52
CA GLY A 774 12.88 -20.08 -22.52
C GLY A 774 12.60 -21.45 -23.14
N THR A 775 11.79 -21.50 -24.20
CA THR A 775 11.56 -22.76 -24.92
C THR A 775 12.84 -23.27 -25.58
N ALA A 776 13.68 -22.37 -26.12
CA ALA A 776 14.97 -22.74 -26.70
C ALA A 776 15.89 -23.43 -25.67
N ALA A 777 16.02 -22.88 -24.47
CA ALA A 777 16.81 -23.48 -23.39
C ALA A 777 16.26 -24.86 -22.98
N LEU A 778 14.94 -25.01 -22.89
CA LEU A 778 14.30 -26.28 -22.51
C LEU A 778 14.50 -27.38 -23.57
N ILE A 779 14.46 -27.04 -24.86
CA ILE A 779 14.80 -27.97 -25.95
C ILE A 779 16.29 -28.36 -25.89
N ALA A 780 17.18 -27.40 -25.64
CA ALA A 780 18.61 -27.65 -25.51
C ALA A 780 18.92 -28.62 -24.36
N VAL A 781 18.29 -28.44 -23.20
CA VAL A 781 18.46 -29.33 -22.04
C VAL A 781 17.89 -30.73 -22.32
N ALA A 782 16.69 -30.85 -22.93
CA ALA A 782 16.11 -32.14 -23.29
C ALA A 782 17.04 -32.96 -24.22
N GLY A 783 17.65 -32.30 -25.22
CA GLY A 783 18.67 -32.89 -26.06
C GLY A 783 19.94 -33.28 -25.29
N MET A 784 20.47 -32.38 -24.45
CA MET A 784 21.69 -32.62 -23.67
C MET A 784 21.55 -33.77 -22.65
N LEU A 785 20.38 -33.93 -22.04
CA LEU A 785 20.09 -35.02 -21.10
C LEU A 785 20.29 -36.40 -21.74
N VAL A 786 19.96 -36.56 -23.04
CA VAL A 786 20.27 -37.79 -23.79
C VAL A 786 21.78 -38.05 -23.85
N ILE A 787 22.59 -37.02 -24.08
CA ILE A 787 24.06 -37.13 -24.16
C ILE A 787 24.67 -37.48 -22.79
N VAL A 788 24.11 -36.93 -21.69
CA VAL A 788 24.52 -37.25 -20.31
C VAL A 788 24.21 -38.72 -19.98
N LEU A 789 23.00 -39.18 -20.28
CA LEU A 789 22.57 -40.58 -20.09
C LEU A 789 23.35 -41.55 -20.98
N ALA A 790 23.74 -41.12 -22.18
CA ALA A 790 24.65 -41.83 -23.09
C ALA A 790 26.10 -41.94 -22.57
N GLY A 791 26.39 -41.45 -21.36
CA GLY A 791 27.64 -41.71 -20.65
C GLY A 791 28.75 -40.70 -20.87
N LEU A 792 28.43 -39.46 -21.26
CA LEU A 792 29.39 -38.38 -21.50
C LEU A 792 30.48 -38.29 -20.41
N ARG A 793 31.75 -38.22 -20.81
CA ARG A 793 32.89 -38.10 -19.88
C ARG A 793 32.73 -36.82 -19.06
N VAL A 794 32.85 -36.90 -17.73
CA VAL A 794 32.61 -35.75 -16.83
C VAL A 794 33.49 -34.53 -17.18
N ARG A 795 34.74 -34.75 -17.61
CA ARG A 795 35.63 -33.69 -18.12
C ARG A 795 35.03 -32.91 -19.30
N VAL A 796 34.30 -33.57 -20.20
CA VAL A 796 33.62 -32.93 -21.34
C VAL A 796 32.35 -32.22 -20.89
N MET A 797 31.62 -32.76 -19.92
CA MET A 797 30.47 -32.08 -19.31
C MET A 797 30.88 -30.77 -18.62
N VAL A 798 31.97 -30.79 -17.84
CA VAL A 798 32.56 -29.58 -17.24
C VAL A 798 33.05 -28.61 -18.31
N ALA A 799 33.75 -29.10 -19.35
CA ALA A 799 34.19 -28.25 -20.46
C ALA A 799 33.02 -27.58 -21.21
N LEU A 800 31.89 -28.27 -21.39
CA LEU A 800 30.67 -27.71 -21.99
C LEU A 800 30.01 -26.67 -21.07
N VAL A 801 30.01 -26.86 -19.75
CA VAL A 801 29.51 -25.85 -18.79
C VAL A 801 30.41 -24.61 -18.79
N VAL A 802 31.73 -24.78 -18.80
CA VAL A 802 32.70 -23.66 -18.89
C VAL A 802 32.56 -22.94 -20.23
N LEU A 803 32.47 -23.68 -21.34
CA LEU A 803 32.25 -23.08 -22.67
C LEU A 803 30.90 -22.36 -22.76
N GLY A 804 29.85 -22.89 -22.12
CA GLY A 804 28.54 -22.24 -22.02
C GLY A 804 28.59 -20.94 -21.20
N ALA A 805 29.33 -20.93 -20.10
CA ALA A 805 29.56 -19.73 -19.29
C ALA A 805 30.37 -18.66 -20.06
N LEU A 806 31.41 -19.08 -20.80
CA LEU A 806 32.18 -18.19 -21.68
C LEU A 806 31.33 -17.66 -22.85
N ALA A 807 30.47 -18.49 -23.43
CA ALA A 807 29.54 -18.08 -24.48
C ALA A 807 28.46 -17.13 -23.96
N ALA A 808 27.98 -17.29 -22.72
CA ALA A 808 27.08 -16.33 -22.07
C ALA A 808 27.79 -15.00 -21.75
N TRP A 809 29.04 -15.06 -21.26
CA TRP A 809 29.87 -13.87 -21.00
C TRP A 809 30.16 -13.08 -22.27
N PHE A 810 30.58 -13.74 -23.35
CA PHE A 810 30.80 -13.10 -24.65
C PHE A 810 29.48 -12.63 -25.28
N GLY A 811 28.43 -13.45 -25.16
CA GLY A 811 27.08 -13.16 -25.64
C GLY A 811 26.45 -11.93 -24.99
N TRP A 812 26.84 -11.57 -23.76
CA TRP A 812 26.37 -10.36 -23.06
C TRP A 812 26.50 -9.09 -23.90
N SER A 813 27.58 -8.94 -24.66
CA SER A 813 27.81 -7.80 -25.55
C SER A 813 26.83 -7.74 -26.73
N PHE A 814 26.28 -8.88 -27.14
CA PHE A 814 25.35 -9.03 -28.27
C PHE A 814 23.88 -9.18 -27.83
N MET A 815 23.63 -9.34 -26.52
CA MET A 815 22.28 -9.37 -25.97
C MET A 815 21.61 -8.00 -26.12
N HIS A 816 20.34 -8.01 -26.50
CA HIS A 816 19.53 -6.79 -26.57
C HIS A 816 19.27 -6.25 -25.16
N ASP A 817 19.04 -4.96 -24.99
CA ASP A 817 18.99 -4.36 -23.65
C ASP A 817 17.81 -4.84 -22.80
N TYR A 818 16.69 -5.25 -23.42
CA TYR A 818 15.60 -5.94 -22.72
C TYR A 818 16.01 -7.31 -22.14
N GLN A 819 16.97 -7.99 -22.78
CA GLN A 819 17.53 -9.27 -22.33
C GLN A 819 18.53 -9.04 -21.20
N LYS A 820 19.41 -8.03 -21.34
CA LYS A 820 20.31 -7.58 -20.27
C LYS A 820 19.53 -7.19 -19.03
N LYS A 821 18.45 -6.40 -19.17
CA LYS A 821 17.58 -5.97 -18.07
C LYS A 821 17.01 -7.17 -17.30
N ARG A 822 16.49 -8.21 -17.99
CA ARG A 822 16.00 -9.44 -17.32
C ARG A 822 17.05 -10.14 -16.45
N VAL A 823 18.33 -10.08 -16.80
CA VAL A 823 19.41 -10.67 -15.99
C VAL A 823 19.78 -9.75 -14.83
N LEU A 824 19.90 -8.44 -15.06
CA LEU A 824 20.17 -7.46 -14.00
C LEU A 824 19.05 -7.46 -12.95
N THR A 825 17.79 -7.50 -13.36
CA THR A 825 16.61 -7.58 -12.49
C THR A 825 16.44 -8.93 -11.79
N PHE A 826 17.10 -10.00 -12.25
CA PHE A 826 17.23 -11.24 -11.47
C PHE A 826 18.28 -11.11 -10.37
N LEU A 827 19.42 -10.47 -10.66
CA LEU A 827 20.51 -10.26 -9.69
C LEU A 827 20.13 -9.22 -8.61
N ASP A 828 19.42 -8.16 -9.00
CA ASP A 828 18.81 -7.19 -8.10
C ASP A 828 17.41 -6.78 -8.60
N PRO A 829 16.33 -7.40 -8.06
CA PRO A 829 14.95 -7.03 -8.36
C PRO A 829 14.57 -5.58 -8.07
N GLN A 830 15.32 -4.86 -7.21
CA GLN A 830 15.04 -3.45 -6.90
C GLN A 830 15.42 -2.50 -8.05
N THR A 831 16.12 -2.98 -9.08
CA THR A 831 16.41 -2.21 -10.30
C THR A 831 15.22 -2.02 -11.24
N ASP A 832 14.15 -2.81 -11.07
CA ASP A 832 12.94 -2.74 -11.89
C ASP A 832 11.69 -3.09 -11.06
N PRO A 833 11.40 -2.32 -9.98
CA PRO A 833 10.47 -2.73 -8.92
C PRO A 833 9.00 -2.68 -9.36
N LEU A 834 8.70 -2.06 -10.51
CA LEU A 834 7.38 -2.04 -11.17
C LEU A 834 7.31 -2.97 -12.40
N GLY A 835 8.46 -3.47 -12.87
CA GLY A 835 8.58 -4.33 -14.05
C GLY A 835 8.86 -5.78 -13.67
N ALA A 836 9.88 -6.39 -14.26
CA ALA A 836 10.18 -7.81 -14.02
C ALA A 836 10.57 -8.11 -12.55
N GLY A 837 11.04 -7.11 -11.81
CA GLY A 837 11.36 -7.22 -10.38
C GLY A 837 10.11 -7.36 -9.51
N TYR A 838 9.03 -6.66 -9.87
CA TYR A 838 7.73 -6.73 -9.18
C TYR A 838 7.25 -8.18 -9.02
N HIS A 839 7.23 -8.95 -10.12
CA HIS A 839 6.77 -10.34 -10.10
C HIS A 839 7.59 -11.22 -9.13
N ILE A 840 8.92 -11.03 -9.08
CA ILE A 840 9.83 -11.81 -8.23
C ILE A 840 9.69 -11.40 -6.75
N ILE A 841 9.50 -10.10 -6.48
CA ILE A 841 9.31 -9.57 -5.13
C ILE A 841 7.95 -10.06 -4.59
N GLN A 842 6.88 -9.90 -5.35
CA GLN A 842 5.54 -10.30 -4.94
C GLN A 842 5.38 -11.83 -4.86
N SER A 843 6.08 -12.62 -5.68
CA SER A 843 6.08 -14.09 -5.53
C SER A 843 6.78 -14.55 -4.24
N GLN A 844 7.85 -13.87 -3.82
CA GLN A 844 8.50 -14.12 -2.54
C GLN A 844 7.63 -13.68 -1.35
N ILE A 845 6.92 -12.55 -1.45
CA ILE A 845 5.96 -12.10 -0.44
C ILE A 845 4.79 -13.08 -0.32
N ALA A 846 4.21 -13.52 -1.44
CA ALA A 846 3.11 -14.49 -1.48
C ALA A 846 3.52 -15.82 -0.81
N ILE A 847 4.66 -16.40 -1.21
CA ILE A 847 5.19 -17.63 -0.60
C ILE A 847 5.47 -17.41 0.89
N GLY A 848 6.29 -16.42 1.26
CA GLY A 848 6.73 -16.21 2.63
C GLY A 848 5.60 -15.94 3.62
N SER A 849 4.60 -15.15 3.20
CA SER A 849 3.41 -14.85 4.01
C SER A 849 2.42 -16.01 4.14
N GLY A 850 2.58 -17.11 3.38
CA GLY A 850 1.82 -18.35 3.58
C GLY A 850 2.26 -19.17 4.81
N GLY A 851 3.51 -19.02 5.25
CA GLY A 851 4.01 -19.75 6.42
C GLY A 851 4.02 -21.28 6.26
N VAL A 852 3.96 -22.01 7.38
CA VAL A 852 3.98 -23.49 7.37
C VAL A 852 2.68 -24.11 6.84
N PHE A 853 1.53 -23.55 7.25
CA PHE A 853 0.20 -24.14 7.01
C PHE A 853 -0.57 -23.51 5.84
N GLY A 854 -0.15 -22.34 5.35
CA GLY A 854 -0.89 -21.54 4.38
C GLY A 854 -1.92 -20.61 5.04
N LYS A 855 -2.44 -19.66 4.26
CA LYS A 855 -3.58 -18.82 4.66
C LYS A 855 -4.93 -19.54 4.55
N GLY A 856 -4.94 -20.74 3.95
CA GLY A 856 -6.12 -21.48 3.54
C GLY A 856 -6.45 -21.26 2.06
N TRP A 857 -7.13 -22.24 1.45
CA TRP A 857 -7.62 -22.16 0.08
C TRP A 857 -8.49 -20.92 -0.12
N MET A 858 -8.28 -20.20 -1.22
CA MET A 858 -8.91 -18.90 -1.55
C MET A 858 -8.57 -17.70 -0.65
N ASN A 859 -7.82 -17.87 0.46
CA ASN A 859 -7.47 -16.79 1.38
C ASN A 859 -6.11 -16.12 1.06
N GLY A 860 -5.49 -16.45 -0.07
CA GLY A 860 -4.23 -15.84 -0.50
C GLY A 860 -4.39 -14.35 -0.81
N SER A 861 -3.81 -13.46 0.00
CA SER A 861 -3.98 -12.01 -0.17
C SER A 861 -3.25 -11.45 -1.39
N GLN A 862 -2.05 -11.93 -1.69
CA GLN A 862 -1.33 -11.55 -2.90
C GLN A 862 -1.97 -12.20 -4.15
N ALA A 863 -2.35 -13.47 -4.04
CA ALA A 863 -3.04 -14.21 -5.07
C ALA A 863 -4.41 -13.62 -5.43
N GLN A 864 -5.20 -13.11 -4.47
CA GLN A 864 -6.55 -12.60 -4.73
C GLN A 864 -6.63 -11.10 -5.06
N LEU A 865 -5.77 -10.25 -4.48
CA LEU A 865 -5.79 -8.78 -4.69
C LEU A 865 -4.89 -8.30 -5.86
N GLU A 866 -4.52 -9.23 -6.75
CA GLU A 866 -3.87 -8.96 -8.05
C GLU A 866 -2.43 -8.40 -7.99
N PHE A 867 -1.82 -8.40 -6.81
CA PHE A 867 -0.37 -8.16 -6.60
C PHE A 867 0.53 -9.20 -7.30
N LEU A 868 -0.02 -10.32 -7.75
CA LEU A 868 0.71 -11.36 -8.47
C LEU A 868 0.19 -11.47 -9.93
N PRO A 869 0.80 -10.76 -10.90
CA PRO A 869 0.45 -10.92 -12.31
C PRO A 869 0.84 -12.32 -12.79
N GLU A 870 0.08 -12.89 -13.73
CA GLU A 870 0.29 -14.26 -14.22
C GLU A 870 0.21 -15.37 -13.13
N ARG A 871 -0.53 -15.09 -12.04
CA ARG A 871 -0.87 -16.04 -10.95
C ARG A 871 -1.44 -17.39 -11.40
N SER A 872 -2.08 -17.47 -12.57
CA SER A 872 -2.69 -18.70 -13.10
C SER A 872 -1.82 -19.44 -14.12
N THR A 873 -0.84 -18.78 -14.71
CA THR A 873 0.17 -19.34 -15.63
C THR A 873 1.44 -19.63 -14.85
N ASP A 874 2.47 -18.81 -14.97
CA ASP A 874 3.83 -19.19 -14.60
C ASP A 874 4.13 -18.98 -13.11
N PHE A 875 3.35 -18.16 -12.41
CA PHE A 875 3.54 -17.86 -10.98
C PHE A 875 2.62 -18.68 -10.05
N ILE A 876 1.89 -19.67 -10.56
CA ILE A 876 0.93 -20.47 -9.75
C ILE A 876 1.59 -21.22 -8.57
N PHE A 877 2.88 -21.52 -8.64
CA PHE A 877 3.64 -22.11 -7.53
C PHE A 877 3.63 -21.21 -6.28
N ALA A 878 3.59 -19.88 -6.45
CA ALA A 878 3.45 -18.96 -5.33
C ALA A 878 2.04 -18.94 -4.73
N VAL A 879 1.00 -19.19 -5.52
CA VAL A 879 -0.38 -19.36 -5.01
C VAL A 879 -0.48 -20.61 -4.15
N VAL A 880 0.16 -21.72 -4.55
CA VAL A 880 0.26 -22.92 -3.69
C VAL A 880 0.97 -22.61 -2.37
N GLY A 881 2.07 -21.85 -2.43
CA GLY A 881 2.83 -21.43 -1.26
C GLY A 881 2.06 -20.51 -0.32
N GLU A 882 1.23 -19.61 -0.86
CA GLU A 882 0.42 -18.69 -0.06
C GLU A 882 -0.78 -19.40 0.58
N GLU A 883 -1.53 -20.22 -0.17
CA GLU A 883 -2.78 -20.83 0.28
C GLU A 883 -2.58 -22.10 1.11
N PHE A 884 -1.60 -22.94 0.76
CA PHE A 884 -1.34 -24.25 1.39
C PHE A 884 0.01 -24.32 2.14
N GLY A 885 0.78 -23.24 2.13
CA GLY A 885 2.02 -23.10 2.91
C GLY A 885 3.13 -24.06 2.49
N LEU A 886 4.11 -24.20 3.38
CA LEU A 886 5.21 -25.14 3.24
C LEU A 886 4.72 -26.58 3.09
N LEU A 887 3.67 -26.98 3.80
CA LEU A 887 3.12 -28.34 3.70
C LEU A 887 2.55 -28.66 2.31
N GLY A 888 1.81 -27.72 1.70
CA GLY A 888 1.30 -27.86 0.33
C GLY A 888 2.42 -27.93 -0.71
N LEU A 889 3.44 -27.08 -0.58
CA LEU A 889 4.61 -27.11 -1.47
C LEU A 889 5.44 -28.38 -1.32
N LEU A 890 5.64 -28.88 -0.09
CA LEU A 890 6.33 -30.15 0.17
C LEU A 890 5.56 -31.34 -0.41
N LEU A 891 4.23 -31.38 -0.25
CA LEU A 891 3.38 -32.41 -0.86
C LEU A 891 3.48 -32.40 -2.40
N LEU A 892 3.42 -31.21 -2.99
CA LEU A 892 3.53 -31.05 -4.44
C LEU A 892 4.91 -31.45 -4.98
N LEU A 893 5.99 -31.04 -4.31
CA LEU A 893 7.36 -31.45 -4.65
C LEU A 893 7.57 -32.97 -4.47
N LEU A 894 6.95 -33.58 -3.46
CA LEU A 894 6.98 -35.04 -3.25
C LEU A 894 6.25 -35.78 -4.39
N LEU A 895 5.08 -35.30 -4.82
CA LEU A 895 4.36 -35.86 -5.97
C LEU A 895 5.19 -35.74 -7.27
N TYR A 896 5.84 -34.60 -7.51
CA TYR A 896 6.74 -34.44 -8.66
C TYR A 896 7.95 -35.38 -8.59
N LEU A 897 8.58 -35.50 -7.42
CA LEU A 897 9.71 -36.40 -7.21
C LEU A 897 9.31 -37.88 -7.38
N PHE A 898 8.11 -38.26 -6.93
CA PHE A 898 7.53 -39.59 -7.16
C PHE A 898 7.28 -39.85 -8.65
N VAL A 899 6.64 -38.94 -9.38
CA VAL A 899 6.37 -39.10 -10.82
C VAL A 899 7.67 -39.16 -11.63
N ALA A 900 8.61 -38.25 -11.38
CA ALA A 900 9.90 -38.24 -12.08
C ALA A 900 10.76 -39.47 -11.72
N GLY A 901 10.80 -39.87 -10.45
CA GLY A 901 11.50 -41.07 -9.99
C GLY A 901 10.90 -42.36 -10.55
N ARG A 902 9.56 -42.46 -10.61
CA ARG A 902 8.85 -43.59 -11.23
C ARG A 902 9.14 -43.66 -12.73
N ALA A 903 9.08 -42.53 -13.44
CA ALA A 903 9.38 -42.45 -14.85
C ALA A 903 10.85 -42.85 -15.16
N LEU A 904 11.81 -42.40 -14.35
CA LEU A 904 13.23 -42.77 -14.48
C LEU A 904 13.47 -44.25 -14.15
N TYR A 905 12.77 -44.82 -13.16
CA TYR A 905 12.78 -46.25 -12.87
C TYR A 905 12.21 -47.09 -14.02
N LEU A 906 11.14 -46.63 -14.68
CA LEU A 906 10.63 -47.32 -15.88
C LEU A 906 11.66 -47.28 -17.02
N ALA A 907 12.43 -46.19 -17.15
CA ALA A 907 13.49 -46.07 -18.15
C ALA A 907 14.64 -47.07 -17.93
N THR A 908 15.14 -47.22 -16.70
CA THR A 908 16.21 -48.21 -16.38
C THR A 908 15.76 -49.64 -16.65
N GLN A 909 14.47 -49.94 -16.54
CA GLN A 909 13.89 -51.26 -16.82
C GLN A 909 13.62 -51.55 -18.31
N THR A 910 14.01 -50.65 -19.24
CA THR A 910 13.92 -50.91 -20.69
C THR A 910 15.21 -51.52 -21.25
N GLN A 911 15.09 -52.48 -22.18
CA GLN A 911 16.25 -53.23 -22.71
C GLN A 911 16.92 -52.56 -23.93
N ASP A 912 16.19 -51.76 -24.71
CA ASP A 912 16.69 -51.13 -25.93
C ASP A 912 17.42 -49.82 -25.62
N THR A 913 18.52 -49.55 -26.31
CA THR A 913 19.28 -48.29 -26.21
C THR A 913 18.45 -47.07 -26.61
N PHE A 914 17.61 -47.19 -27.65
CA PHE A 914 16.71 -46.10 -28.03
C PHE A 914 15.66 -45.85 -26.93
N ALA A 915 15.06 -46.92 -26.40
CA ALA A 915 14.09 -46.84 -25.31
C ALA A 915 14.67 -46.22 -24.03
N ARG A 916 15.81 -46.72 -23.53
CA ARG A 916 16.49 -46.22 -22.33
C ARG A 916 16.77 -44.73 -22.40
N LEU A 917 17.49 -44.32 -23.46
CA LEU A 917 17.93 -42.92 -23.63
C LEU A 917 16.75 -41.95 -23.77
N LEU A 918 15.69 -42.35 -24.49
CA LEU A 918 14.51 -41.52 -24.68
C LEU A 918 13.64 -41.45 -23.42
N ALA A 919 13.31 -42.59 -22.81
CA ALA A 919 12.51 -42.63 -21.58
C ALA A 919 13.20 -41.87 -20.43
N GLY A 920 14.53 -42.05 -20.27
CA GLY A 920 15.31 -41.33 -19.27
C GLY A 920 15.34 -39.82 -19.51
N SER A 921 15.56 -39.38 -20.76
CA SER A 921 15.53 -37.94 -21.07
C SER A 921 14.14 -37.33 -20.86
N LEU A 922 13.05 -38.01 -21.22
CA LEU A 922 11.69 -37.50 -21.00
C LEU A 922 11.38 -37.37 -19.49
N ALA A 923 11.76 -38.35 -18.68
CA ALA A 923 11.62 -38.31 -17.22
C ALA A 923 12.39 -37.15 -16.58
N LEU A 924 13.66 -36.97 -16.98
CA LEU A 924 14.50 -35.88 -16.48
C LEU A 924 14.07 -34.50 -17.01
N THR A 925 13.56 -34.42 -18.23
CA THR A 925 13.02 -33.19 -18.82
C THR A 925 11.80 -32.71 -18.04
N PHE A 926 10.85 -33.60 -17.72
CA PHE A 926 9.70 -33.26 -16.86
C PHE A 926 10.15 -32.68 -15.50
N PHE A 927 11.15 -33.27 -14.87
CA PHE A 927 11.70 -32.76 -13.61
C PHE A 927 12.37 -31.38 -13.78
N VAL A 928 13.10 -31.14 -14.87
CA VAL A 928 13.72 -29.84 -15.18
C VAL A 928 12.67 -28.72 -15.28
N TYR A 929 11.47 -28.98 -15.80
CA TYR A 929 10.38 -27.98 -15.81
C TYR A 929 9.96 -27.59 -14.38
N VAL A 930 9.83 -28.56 -13.48
CA VAL A 930 9.46 -28.32 -12.07
C VAL A 930 10.52 -27.47 -11.39
N ILE A 931 11.81 -27.79 -11.55
CA ILE A 931 12.90 -27.03 -10.95
C ILE A 931 13.03 -25.63 -11.55
N ILE A 932 12.86 -25.46 -12.87
CA ILE A 932 12.93 -24.13 -13.49
C ILE A 932 11.77 -23.25 -13.03
N ASN A 933 10.53 -23.75 -13.00
CA ASN A 933 9.39 -22.98 -12.52
C ASN A 933 9.51 -22.66 -11.01
N ALA A 934 9.71 -23.67 -10.15
CA ALA A 934 9.80 -23.45 -8.70
C ALA A 934 11.02 -22.59 -8.32
N GLY A 935 12.16 -22.77 -9.02
CA GLY A 935 13.37 -21.97 -8.82
C GLY A 935 13.19 -20.52 -9.27
N MET A 936 12.50 -20.28 -10.39
CA MET A 936 12.12 -18.93 -10.84
C MET A 936 11.23 -18.24 -9.81
N VAL A 937 10.12 -18.89 -9.42
CA VAL A 937 9.11 -18.29 -8.54
C VAL A 937 9.62 -18.05 -7.11
N THR A 938 10.61 -18.83 -6.66
CA THR A 938 11.31 -18.60 -5.37
C THR A 938 12.52 -17.67 -5.45
N GLY A 939 12.90 -17.19 -6.64
CA GLY A 939 14.06 -16.31 -6.84
C GLY A 939 15.43 -17.00 -6.72
N LEU A 940 15.52 -18.30 -7.03
CA LEU A 940 16.80 -19.01 -7.23
C LEU A 940 17.28 -18.98 -8.69
N LEU A 941 16.36 -18.75 -9.64
CA LEU A 941 16.61 -18.74 -11.08
C LEU A 941 15.97 -17.49 -11.73
N PRO A 942 16.46 -17.01 -12.89
CA PRO A 942 15.86 -15.88 -13.61
C PRO A 942 14.45 -16.20 -14.14
N VAL A 943 13.71 -15.16 -14.55
CA VAL A 943 12.36 -15.31 -15.11
C VAL A 943 12.40 -15.80 -16.57
N VAL A 944 12.18 -17.10 -16.74
CA VAL A 944 12.25 -17.80 -18.03
C VAL A 944 10.90 -17.85 -18.76
N GLY A 945 9.77 -17.76 -18.04
CA GLY A 945 8.42 -17.85 -18.63
C GLY A 945 8.04 -19.29 -18.99
N VAL A 946 7.88 -20.15 -17.97
CA VAL A 946 7.68 -21.60 -18.12
C VAL A 946 6.55 -22.06 -17.18
N PRO A 947 5.46 -22.65 -17.70
CA PRO A 947 4.35 -23.09 -16.87
C PRO A 947 4.70 -24.35 -16.06
N LEU A 948 4.18 -24.42 -14.83
CA LEU A 948 4.35 -25.54 -13.92
C LEU A 948 3.57 -26.78 -14.45
N PRO A 949 4.22 -27.94 -14.66
CA PRO A 949 3.61 -29.12 -15.29
C PRO A 949 2.29 -29.57 -14.66
N LEU A 950 1.24 -29.68 -15.47
CA LEU A 950 -0.12 -30.13 -15.09
C LEU A 950 -0.89 -29.25 -14.07
N VAL A 951 -0.24 -28.26 -13.45
CA VAL A 951 -0.84 -27.36 -12.44
C VAL A 951 -1.20 -25.99 -13.02
N SER A 952 -0.30 -25.37 -13.79
CA SER A 952 -0.56 -24.09 -14.45
C SER A 952 -1.63 -24.19 -15.54
N TYR A 953 -2.20 -23.03 -15.91
CA TYR A 953 -2.99 -22.83 -17.13
C TYR A 953 -2.14 -22.96 -18.41
N GLY A 954 -1.57 -24.15 -18.65
CA GLY A 954 -0.84 -24.46 -19.86
C GLY A 954 -1.76 -24.61 -21.07
N GLY A 955 -1.27 -24.20 -22.24
CA GLY A 955 -1.90 -24.48 -23.53
C GLY A 955 -1.49 -25.86 -24.06
N SER A 956 -0.66 -25.87 -25.10
CA SER A 956 -0.08 -27.04 -25.75
C SER A 956 0.86 -27.86 -24.84
N SER A 957 1.54 -27.22 -23.88
CA SER A 957 2.54 -27.86 -23.01
C SER A 957 1.99 -29.04 -22.19
N VAL A 958 0.77 -28.93 -21.64
CA VAL A 958 0.12 -30.02 -20.88
C VAL A 958 -0.11 -31.25 -21.75
N VAL A 959 -0.59 -31.05 -22.98
CA VAL A 959 -0.82 -32.13 -23.96
C VAL A 959 0.52 -32.77 -24.35
N THR A 960 1.55 -31.97 -24.59
CA THR A 960 2.90 -32.44 -24.96
C THR A 960 3.59 -33.23 -23.84
N LEU A 961 3.45 -32.80 -22.58
CA LEU A 961 4.02 -33.53 -21.43
C LEU A 961 3.33 -34.88 -21.23
N LEU A 962 2.00 -34.94 -21.29
CA LEU A 962 1.24 -36.19 -21.20
C LEU A 962 1.52 -37.12 -22.40
N ALA A 963 1.67 -36.58 -23.62
CA ALA A 963 2.14 -37.31 -24.78
C ALA A 963 3.55 -37.92 -24.58
N GLY A 964 4.46 -37.18 -23.93
CA GLY A 964 5.79 -37.68 -23.53
C GLY A 964 5.72 -38.86 -22.55
N PHE A 965 4.83 -38.81 -21.55
CA PHE A 965 4.59 -39.95 -20.66
C PHE A 965 3.93 -41.14 -21.37
N GLY A 966 3.07 -40.90 -22.36
CA GLY A 966 2.54 -41.94 -23.25
C GLY A 966 3.66 -42.66 -24.02
N ILE A 967 4.56 -41.90 -24.65
CA ILE A 967 5.76 -42.44 -25.30
C ILE A 967 6.61 -43.25 -24.31
N LEU A 968 6.84 -42.74 -23.11
CA LEU A 968 7.62 -43.44 -22.07
C LEU A 968 7.00 -44.79 -21.69
N MET A 969 5.67 -44.87 -21.53
CA MET A 969 4.98 -46.15 -21.26
C MET A 969 5.02 -47.11 -22.44
N ALA A 970 4.92 -46.63 -23.68
CA ALA A 970 5.05 -47.46 -24.89
C ALA A 970 6.43 -48.12 -25.03
N LEU A 971 7.49 -47.41 -24.62
CA LEU A 971 8.87 -47.91 -24.59
C LEU A 971 9.08 -49.01 -23.52
N TYR A 972 8.27 -49.00 -22.45
CA TYR A 972 8.35 -49.97 -21.36
C TYR A 972 7.45 -51.21 -21.56
N SER A 973 6.25 -51.04 -22.13
CA SER A 973 5.23 -52.10 -22.20
C SER A 973 5.65 -53.30 -23.06
N ARG A 974 6.37 -53.05 -24.16
CA ARG A 974 6.77 -54.08 -25.15
C ARG A 974 8.17 -54.63 -24.89
N ARG A 975 8.38 -55.26 -23.73
CA ARG A 975 9.54 -56.13 -23.51
C ARG A 975 9.57 -57.24 -24.56
N LYS A 976 10.73 -57.54 -25.16
CA LYS A 976 10.88 -58.79 -25.91
C LYS A 976 10.98 -59.94 -24.91
N LEU A 977 9.97 -60.81 -24.89
CA LEU A 977 10.13 -62.17 -24.37
C LEU A 977 10.99 -62.94 -25.37
N ILE A 978 12.31 -62.87 -25.20
CA ILE A 978 13.23 -63.84 -25.81
C ILE A 978 13.23 -65.04 -24.85
N GLY A 979 12.47 -66.07 -25.21
CA GLY A 979 12.49 -67.36 -24.55
C GLY A 979 13.40 -68.32 -25.32
N SER A 980 14.69 -68.31 -24.97
CA SER A 980 15.72 -69.32 -25.28
C SER A 980 16.98 -68.98 -24.49
#